data_AF-A0A5C6D236-F1
#
_entry.id   AF-A0A5C6D236-F1
#
_cell.length_a   1.000
_cell.length_b   1.000
_cell.length_c   1.000
_cell.angle_alpha   90.00
_cell.angle_beta   90.00
_cell.angle_gamma   90.00
#
_symmetry.space_group_name_H-M   'P 1'
#
loop_
_entity.id
_entity.type
_entity.pdbx_description
1 polymer ?
#
loop_
_entity_poly.entity_id
_entity_poly.type
_entity_poly.pdbx_seq_one_letter_code
_entity_poly.pdbx_strand_id
1 'polypeptide(L)'
;MHNATPIISGSILLRVLAIGASTFYLVSAGAIVVADDGALEGRRHRIVVSSDIGGTDPDDVQSMVHLLIYADSLDIEGLVSSPYGQGRKEHIMQVIDAYGHDLPNLKTYSDKYPTPDALRALCKQGAIDTPGDSGVGESTEGSDWIIQCAKREDSRPLNVLVWGGIDDLAQALRDAPEILPKLRVYFIGGPNKKWSVDAYNYIEQNHPYLWIIEANATYRGWFVGGNQKGEWNNKEFVAKHIAEHGALGDFFVNAKDDIKMGDTPSVARLLHGTPEDPSQPGWGGKYVPIWDGRKTIFDRLTTEADTAEVFGVTEFALPKPDDFSAQNTASMIFDGGVPASKGVIEGDVLRFRFSPRDAKVWSYVIKSDFAGLDGKSGKFEAVSPPITRTGRRSTVHPNWWIDDPDPAVAEGVHPGAKSVNRWREDFLRDFAGRMDRCQSARSGDVAARRSRPMRWGSDYLKRSPDWYKSAEAQAIAENVLLYQSTEGAWPKNVDMNSPATPEVLAQVVADGKANTIDNDGTTVPMRFLALMADATNQEKYKKSFVRGLDYLFAAQYDNGGWPQFFPLRPRGYYSHITYNDDAMMSVMFLLREVAAGQAPYTFVDEGRRDKAAEAVRRGIDCILKTQIKQDGKLTVWCAQHDEVTLAPAWARNYEPPTLSGSESVGIVRFLMDIEDPTPDEVAAIEGAVAWFEAVAIHGLRYQHIRTAEGLPDGVVVVDPSAGPLWARFYEIGSNRPVFTGRDRVIHYSLDEIERERRGGYAFYGNWAASLLAKDYPRWQAKHKTSTSP
;
A
#
# COMPACT_ATOMS: atom_id res chain seq x y z
N MET A 1 -85.62 34.56 17.56
CA MET A 1 -85.01 35.53 16.62
C MET A 1 -83.80 36.08 17.33
N HIS A 2 -82.59 35.92 16.80
CA HIS A 2 -81.35 36.17 17.56
C HIS A 2 -81.39 35.59 18.98
N ASN A 3 -81.14 34.29 19.10
CA ASN A 3 -81.20 33.62 20.39
C ASN A 3 -80.08 32.57 20.42
N ALA A 4 -79.48 32.19 21.54
CA ALA A 4 -79.54 32.61 22.93
C ALA A 4 -78.81 31.46 23.66
N THR A 5 -77.71 31.75 24.37
CA THR A 5 -77.43 31.24 25.73
C THR A 5 -77.44 29.68 25.97
N PRO A 6 -77.20 29.15 27.20
CA PRO A 6 -75.88 28.74 27.72
C PRO A 6 -75.93 27.37 28.50
N ILE A 7 -75.04 27.16 29.50
CA ILE A 7 -75.14 26.26 30.71
C ILE A 7 -74.58 24.83 30.49
N ILE A 8 -73.43 24.45 31.10
CA ILE A 8 -73.12 23.98 32.48
C ILE A 8 -73.84 22.68 32.91
N SER A 9 -73.04 21.78 33.50
CA SER A 9 -73.37 20.58 34.31
C SER A 9 -72.98 19.29 33.60
N GLY A 10 -72.13 18.41 34.13
CA GLY A 10 -71.86 18.11 35.53
C GLY A 10 -72.67 16.87 35.91
N SER A 11 -72.01 15.71 35.90
CA SER A 11 -72.54 14.46 36.48
C SER A 11 -71.38 13.66 37.08
N ILE A 12 -71.09 13.98 38.34
CA ILE A 12 -70.40 13.09 39.30
C ILE A 12 -71.49 12.26 39.99
N LEU A 13 -71.25 10.95 40.15
CA LEU A 13 -71.58 10.09 41.31
C LEU A 13 -71.54 8.62 40.84
N LEU A 14 -71.13 7.60 41.58
CA LEU A 14 -70.34 7.37 42.80
C LEU A 14 -70.42 5.84 43.01
N ARG A 15 -69.35 5.20 43.45
CA ARG A 15 -69.30 4.14 44.49
C ARG A 15 -67.96 3.39 44.39
N VAL A 16 -67.18 3.08 45.42
CA VAL A 16 -67.05 3.38 46.86
C VAL A 16 -66.00 2.34 47.34
N LEU A 17 -65.21 2.69 48.38
CA LEU A 17 -64.27 1.87 49.19
C LEU A 17 -62.96 1.43 48.49
N ALA A 18 -61.74 1.82 48.87
CA ALA A 18 -61.03 2.05 50.13
C ALA A 18 -59.96 0.96 50.37
N ILE A 19 -58.79 1.44 50.81
CA ILE A 19 -57.68 0.72 51.48
C ILE A 19 -56.63 0.06 50.58
N GLY A 20 -55.45 0.71 50.53
CA GLY A 20 -54.22 0.07 50.98
C GLY A 20 -53.24 -0.44 49.92
N ALA A 21 -51.98 -0.06 50.14
CA ALA A 21 -50.73 -0.61 49.60
C ALA A 21 -50.21 -0.02 48.28
N SER A 22 -49.13 0.73 48.45
CA SER A 22 -48.17 1.18 47.45
C SER A 22 -47.68 0.02 46.59
N THR A 23 -47.96 0.08 45.28
CA THR A 23 -47.25 -0.71 44.27
C THR A 23 -46.36 0.25 43.51
N PHE A 24 -45.05 0.19 43.79
CA PHE A 24 -44.03 0.75 42.92
C PHE A 24 -44.18 0.10 41.54
N TYR A 25 -44.74 0.81 40.55
CA TYR A 25 -44.43 0.50 39.16
C TYR A 25 -43.04 1.09 38.89
N LEU A 26 -42.03 0.22 38.98
CA LEU A 26 -40.78 0.40 38.26
C LEU A 26 -41.13 0.60 36.79
N VAL A 27 -41.17 1.85 36.34
CA VAL A 27 -40.95 2.17 34.93
C VAL A 27 -39.46 1.93 34.72
N SER A 28 -39.12 0.70 34.36
CA SER A 28 -37.83 0.43 33.75
C SER A 28 -37.75 1.30 32.50
N ALA A 29 -36.82 2.24 32.51
CA ALA A 29 -36.36 2.90 31.30
C ALA A 29 -35.72 1.81 30.43
N GLY A 30 -36.55 1.09 29.67
CA GLY A 30 -36.07 0.28 28.58
C GLY A 30 -35.41 1.23 27.59
N ALA A 31 -34.09 1.19 27.51
CA ALA A 31 -33.39 1.74 26.37
C ALA A 31 -34.07 1.15 25.13
N ILE A 32 -34.63 2.02 24.28
CA ILE A 32 -35.03 1.60 22.94
C ILE A 32 -33.73 1.16 22.28
N VAL A 33 -33.49 -0.14 22.25
CA VAL A 33 -32.41 -0.73 21.45
C VAL A 33 -32.82 -0.46 20.01
N VAL A 34 -32.17 0.53 19.38
CA VAL A 34 -32.25 0.69 17.92
C VAL A 34 -31.67 -0.60 17.34
N ALA A 35 -32.50 -1.35 16.62
CA ALA A 35 -32.07 -2.62 16.05
C ALA A 35 -31.00 -2.37 14.99
N ASP A 36 -29.96 -3.22 14.97
CA ASP A 36 -29.00 -3.26 13.88
C ASP A 36 -29.74 -3.51 12.56
N ASP A 37 -29.42 -2.73 11.53
CA ASP A 37 -29.99 -2.89 10.20
C ASP A 37 -28.95 -2.89 9.08
N GLY A 38 -27.73 -3.30 9.44
CA GLY A 38 -26.64 -3.60 8.52
C GLY A 38 -26.90 -4.81 7.62
N ALA A 39 -26.05 -4.96 6.61
CA ALA A 39 -26.16 -6.01 5.61
C ALA A 39 -25.91 -7.42 6.16
N LEU A 40 -25.17 -7.54 7.26
CA LEU A 40 -24.95 -8.82 7.93
C LEU A 40 -26.24 -9.34 8.62
N GLU A 41 -27.21 -8.46 8.90
CA GLU A 41 -28.56 -8.83 9.36
C GLU A 41 -29.52 -9.14 8.19
N GLY A 42 -29.00 -9.25 6.96
CA GLY A 42 -29.74 -9.67 5.77
C GLY A 42 -30.34 -8.55 4.94
N ARG A 43 -30.10 -7.26 5.28
CA ARG A 43 -30.54 -6.12 4.47
C ARG A 43 -29.53 -5.78 3.37
N ARG A 44 -29.88 -6.00 2.11
CA ARG A 44 -29.00 -5.59 0.99
C ARG A 44 -29.17 -4.11 0.69
N HIS A 45 -28.10 -3.34 0.97
CA HIS A 45 -28.04 -1.91 0.64
C HIS A 45 -27.59 -1.71 -0.81
N ARG A 46 -28.22 -0.76 -1.50
CA ARG A 46 -27.85 -0.36 -2.86
C ARG A 46 -26.65 0.56 -2.80
N ILE A 47 -25.59 0.24 -3.54
CA ILE A 47 -24.36 1.02 -3.50
C ILE A 47 -23.84 1.39 -4.89
N VAL A 48 -23.28 2.59 -4.99
CA VAL A 48 -22.31 2.97 -6.02
C VAL A 48 -21.03 3.38 -5.30
N VAL A 49 -19.90 2.82 -5.74
CA VAL A 49 -18.58 3.21 -5.22
C VAL A 49 -17.89 4.09 -6.26
N SER A 50 -17.36 5.23 -5.83
CA SER A 50 -16.54 6.14 -6.63
C SER A 50 -15.15 6.21 -6.02
N SER A 51 -14.13 5.72 -6.74
CA SER A 51 -12.80 5.47 -6.18
C SER A 51 -11.69 5.98 -7.08
N ASP A 52 -10.61 6.48 -6.50
CA ASP A 52 -9.40 6.88 -7.21
C ASP A 52 -8.36 5.76 -7.33
N ILE A 53 -8.79 4.49 -7.23
CA ILE A 53 -7.97 3.28 -7.40
C ILE A 53 -7.02 3.35 -8.61
N GLY A 54 -5.76 2.99 -8.36
CA GLY A 54 -4.64 3.19 -9.29
C GLY A 54 -4.06 4.61 -9.27
N GLY A 55 -4.59 5.47 -8.39
CA GLY A 55 -4.17 6.84 -8.16
C GLY A 55 -3.04 6.94 -7.13
N THR A 56 -3.32 7.54 -5.97
CA THR A 56 -2.27 8.06 -5.08
C THR A 56 -1.84 7.14 -3.93
N ASP A 57 -2.70 6.20 -3.49
CA ASP A 57 -2.45 5.29 -2.37
C ASP A 57 -2.84 3.85 -2.76
N PRO A 58 -2.12 2.81 -2.29
CA PRO A 58 -2.50 1.40 -2.50
C PRO A 58 -3.78 0.95 -1.76
N ASP A 59 -4.43 1.79 -0.97
CA ASP A 59 -5.52 1.39 -0.08
C ASP A 59 -6.87 1.16 -0.75
N ASP A 60 -7.20 1.88 -1.82
CA ASP A 60 -8.40 1.60 -2.63
C ASP A 60 -8.41 0.15 -3.14
N VAL A 61 -7.24 -0.42 -3.46
CA VAL A 61 -7.13 -1.83 -3.86
C VAL A 61 -7.56 -2.74 -2.72
N GLN A 62 -7.02 -2.51 -1.52
CA GLN A 62 -7.36 -3.29 -0.34
C GLN A 62 -8.85 -3.12 0.03
N SER A 63 -9.39 -1.91 -0.09
CA SER A 63 -10.80 -1.61 0.16
C SER A 63 -11.73 -2.20 -0.91
N MET A 64 -11.30 -2.28 -2.17
CA MET A 64 -12.04 -2.95 -3.25
C MET A 64 -12.07 -4.47 -3.05
N VAL A 65 -10.96 -5.08 -2.64
CA VAL A 65 -10.94 -6.50 -2.24
C VAL A 65 -11.94 -6.76 -1.12
N HIS A 66 -11.92 -5.92 -0.08
CA HIS A 66 -12.90 -6.01 1.00
C HIS A 66 -14.33 -5.77 0.49
N LEU A 67 -14.59 -4.88 -0.46
CA LEU A 67 -15.93 -4.74 -1.01
C LEU A 67 -16.39 -6.03 -1.70
N LEU A 68 -15.55 -6.60 -2.57
CA LEU A 68 -15.92 -7.75 -3.39
C LEU A 68 -16.15 -9.02 -2.57
N ILE A 69 -15.45 -9.21 -1.43
CA ILE A 69 -15.70 -10.35 -0.56
C ILE A 69 -17.08 -10.32 0.13
N TYR A 70 -17.71 -9.13 0.21
CA TYR A 70 -19.08 -8.92 0.70
C TYR A 70 -20.10 -8.66 -0.43
N ALA A 71 -19.75 -8.90 -1.69
CA ALA A 71 -20.64 -8.64 -2.83
C ALA A 71 -21.94 -9.47 -2.80
N ASP A 72 -22.00 -10.56 -2.04
CA ASP A 72 -23.22 -11.34 -1.81
C ASP A 72 -24.23 -10.65 -0.86
N SER A 73 -23.75 -9.70 -0.06
CA SER A 73 -24.49 -9.03 1.02
C SER A 73 -24.93 -7.62 0.63
N LEU A 74 -24.39 -7.08 -0.47
CA LEU A 74 -24.66 -5.73 -0.99
C LEU A 74 -25.27 -5.81 -2.38
N ASP A 75 -26.07 -4.82 -2.77
CA ASP A 75 -26.51 -4.64 -4.15
C ASP A 75 -25.58 -3.60 -4.80
N ILE A 76 -24.49 -4.08 -5.39
CA ILE A 76 -23.54 -3.24 -6.13
C ILE A 76 -24.20 -2.81 -7.43
N GLU A 77 -24.37 -1.51 -7.62
CA GLU A 77 -24.97 -0.91 -8.82
C GLU A 77 -23.97 -0.14 -9.66
N GLY A 78 -22.80 0.21 -9.13
CA GLY A 78 -21.76 0.90 -9.89
C GLY A 78 -20.40 0.86 -9.20
N LEU A 79 -19.36 0.74 -10.00
CA LEU A 79 -17.96 0.87 -9.60
C LEU A 79 -17.29 1.92 -10.51
N VAL A 80 -17.29 3.16 -10.05
CA VAL A 80 -16.80 4.32 -10.80
C VAL A 80 -15.34 4.56 -10.42
N SER A 81 -14.47 4.69 -11.42
CA SER A 81 -13.12 5.24 -11.21
C SER A 81 -13.16 6.75 -11.38
N SER A 82 -13.00 7.50 -10.29
CA SER A 82 -12.96 8.97 -10.24
C SER A 82 -11.59 9.42 -9.72
N PRO A 83 -10.54 9.30 -10.54
CA PRO A 83 -9.16 9.45 -10.11
C PRO A 83 -8.76 10.90 -9.81
N TYR A 84 -8.06 11.10 -8.71
CA TYR A 84 -7.03 12.13 -8.65
C TYR A 84 -5.70 11.51 -9.12
N GLY A 85 -5.32 11.75 -10.38
CA GLY A 85 -4.08 11.23 -10.98
C GLY A 85 -4.28 10.09 -11.98
N GLN A 86 -3.48 9.02 -11.86
CA GLN A 86 -3.37 7.98 -12.91
C GLN A 86 -4.39 6.84 -12.79
N GLY A 87 -5.24 6.84 -11.77
CA GLY A 87 -6.26 5.81 -11.57
C GLY A 87 -7.21 5.72 -12.77
N ARG A 88 -7.71 4.53 -13.06
CA ARG A 88 -8.60 4.25 -14.21
C ARG A 88 -9.49 3.06 -13.90
N LYS A 89 -10.64 2.94 -14.57
CA LYS A 89 -11.57 1.81 -14.35
C LYS A 89 -10.93 0.45 -14.60
N GLU A 90 -9.89 0.36 -15.42
CA GLU A 90 -9.12 -0.87 -15.64
C GLU A 90 -8.48 -1.39 -14.34
N HIS A 91 -8.12 -0.51 -13.39
CA HIS A 91 -7.59 -0.93 -12.10
C HIS A 91 -8.67 -1.61 -11.23
N ILE A 92 -9.94 -1.20 -11.34
CA ILE A 92 -11.06 -1.92 -10.74
C ILE A 92 -11.20 -3.30 -11.39
N MET A 93 -11.08 -3.37 -12.72
CA MET A 93 -11.19 -4.62 -13.47
C MET A 93 -10.10 -5.62 -13.06
N GLN A 94 -8.89 -5.17 -12.74
CA GLN A 94 -7.82 -6.04 -12.23
C GLN A 94 -8.19 -6.71 -10.89
N VAL A 95 -8.85 -5.99 -9.98
CA VAL A 95 -9.37 -6.58 -8.74
C VAL A 95 -10.50 -7.58 -9.04
N ILE A 96 -11.36 -7.27 -10.01
CA ILE A 96 -12.44 -8.17 -10.47
C ILE A 96 -11.87 -9.44 -11.11
N ASP A 97 -10.74 -9.36 -11.81
CA ASP A 97 -10.04 -10.52 -12.38
C ASP A 97 -9.58 -11.47 -11.26
N ALA A 98 -8.98 -10.92 -10.19
CA ALA A 98 -8.63 -11.69 -8.99
C ALA A 98 -9.89 -12.30 -8.33
N TYR A 99 -10.95 -11.53 -8.14
CA TYR A 99 -12.24 -12.04 -7.65
C TYR A 99 -12.79 -13.19 -8.51
N GLY A 100 -12.63 -13.12 -9.83
CA GLY A 100 -13.09 -14.16 -10.75
C GLY A 100 -12.41 -15.51 -10.54
N HIS A 101 -11.15 -15.53 -10.11
CA HIS A 101 -10.44 -16.75 -9.74
C HIS A 101 -11.00 -17.39 -8.46
N ASP A 102 -11.45 -16.58 -7.51
CA ASP A 102 -11.98 -17.04 -6.23
C ASP A 102 -13.50 -17.30 -6.25
N LEU A 103 -14.23 -16.76 -7.25
CA LEU A 103 -15.69 -16.89 -7.38
C LEU A 103 -16.22 -18.32 -7.25
N PRO A 104 -15.61 -19.36 -7.85
CA PRO A 104 -16.11 -20.74 -7.70
C PRO A 104 -16.19 -21.17 -6.23
N ASN A 105 -15.26 -20.70 -5.40
CA ASN A 105 -15.24 -20.99 -3.97
C ASN A 105 -16.28 -20.12 -3.24
N LEU A 106 -16.32 -18.82 -3.53
CA LEU A 106 -17.30 -17.90 -2.94
C LEU A 106 -18.75 -18.35 -3.16
N LYS A 107 -19.06 -18.86 -4.37
CA LYS A 107 -20.40 -19.38 -4.70
C LYS A 107 -20.84 -20.60 -3.88
N THR A 108 -19.91 -21.33 -3.28
CA THR A 108 -20.28 -22.43 -2.37
C THR A 108 -20.85 -21.95 -1.04
N TYR A 109 -20.60 -20.69 -0.68
CA TYR A 109 -21.15 -20.05 0.53
C TYR A 109 -22.42 -19.26 0.25
N SER A 110 -22.56 -18.71 -0.96
CA SER A 110 -23.73 -17.92 -1.35
C SER A 110 -23.88 -17.84 -2.86
N ASP A 111 -25.04 -18.21 -3.40
CA ASP A 111 -25.35 -18.03 -4.82
C ASP A 111 -25.56 -16.55 -5.22
N LYS A 112 -25.54 -15.62 -4.24
CA LYS A 112 -25.75 -14.19 -4.48
C LYS A 112 -24.49 -13.44 -4.92
N TYR A 113 -23.32 -14.07 -4.91
CA TYR A 113 -22.09 -13.48 -5.44
C TYR A 113 -22.24 -13.17 -6.95
N PRO A 114 -22.06 -11.91 -7.39
CA PRO A 114 -22.20 -11.54 -8.80
C PRO A 114 -21.09 -12.17 -9.65
N THR A 115 -21.36 -12.37 -10.94
CA THR A 115 -20.31 -12.83 -11.87
C THR A 115 -19.31 -11.69 -12.15
N PRO A 116 -18.04 -12.01 -12.49
CA PRO A 116 -17.06 -11.02 -12.92
C PRO A 116 -17.57 -10.16 -14.08
N ASP A 117 -18.24 -10.75 -15.06
CA ASP A 117 -18.82 -10.00 -16.19
C ASP A 117 -19.92 -9.03 -15.75
N ALA A 118 -20.75 -9.43 -14.78
CA ALA A 118 -21.74 -8.52 -14.20
C ALA A 118 -21.03 -7.34 -13.51
N LEU A 119 -19.99 -7.58 -12.72
CA LEU A 119 -19.22 -6.52 -12.06
C LEU A 119 -18.51 -5.60 -13.08
N ARG A 120 -17.89 -6.16 -14.13
CA ARG A 120 -17.24 -5.38 -15.19
C ARG A 120 -18.23 -4.48 -15.94
N ALA A 121 -19.46 -4.93 -16.15
CA ALA A 121 -20.51 -4.12 -16.79
C ALA A 121 -20.91 -2.89 -15.95
N LEU A 122 -20.76 -2.98 -14.63
CA LEU A 122 -20.99 -1.88 -13.68
C LEU A 122 -19.80 -0.93 -13.54
N CYS A 123 -18.65 -1.25 -14.14
CA CYS A 123 -17.47 -0.39 -14.10
C CYS A 123 -17.65 0.82 -15.01
N LYS A 124 -17.40 2.01 -14.48
CA LYS A 124 -17.54 3.29 -15.21
C LYS A 124 -16.30 4.14 -15.03
N GLN A 125 -15.94 4.90 -16.06
CA GLN A 125 -14.89 5.88 -15.98
C GLN A 125 -15.51 7.24 -15.63
N GLY A 126 -15.20 7.73 -14.43
CA GLY A 126 -15.48 9.09 -14.02
C GLY A 126 -14.51 10.10 -14.63
N ALA A 127 -14.51 11.30 -14.08
CA ALA A 127 -13.65 12.40 -14.54
C ALA A 127 -12.16 12.01 -14.46
N ILE A 128 -11.42 12.21 -15.55
CA ILE A 128 -9.95 12.03 -15.59
C ILE A 128 -9.25 13.37 -15.34
N ASP A 129 -9.81 14.44 -15.88
CA ASP A 129 -9.33 15.81 -15.68
C ASP A 129 -10.13 16.47 -14.57
N THR A 130 -9.47 17.34 -13.80
CA THR A 130 -10.18 18.16 -12.81
C THR A 130 -11.20 19.07 -13.53
N PRO A 131 -12.43 19.18 -13.01
CA PRO A 131 -13.44 20.10 -13.58
C PRO A 131 -13.03 21.58 -13.45
N GLY A 132 -11.91 21.86 -12.77
CA GLY A 132 -11.41 23.21 -12.56
C GLY A 132 -12.15 23.92 -11.45
N ASP A 133 -12.07 25.24 -11.47
CA ASP A 133 -12.47 26.11 -10.38
C ASP A 133 -13.99 26.27 -10.17
N SER A 134 -14.81 25.88 -11.14
CA SER A 134 -16.26 25.77 -10.95
C SER A 134 -16.63 24.57 -10.05
N GLY A 135 -15.75 23.58 -9.92
CA GLY A 135 -16.03 22.32 -9.25
C GLY A 135 -16.93 21.36 -10.04
N VAL A 136 -17.39 21.75 -11.22
CA VAL A 136 -18.24 20.98 -12.13
C VAL A 136 -17.86 21.30 -13.58
N GLY A 137 -18.00 20.33 -14.47
CA GLY A 137 -17.61 20.41 -15.88
C GLY A 137 -18.62 19.71 -16.80
N GLU A 138 -18.12 18.89 -17.71
CA GLU A 138 -18.94 18.04 -18.58
C GLU A 138 -19.35 16.75 -17.86
N SER A 139 -20.51 16.21 -18.23
CA SER A 139 -20.98 14.91 -17.74
C SER A 139 -20.00 13.79 -18.15
N THR A 140 -19.79 12.84 -17.25
CA THR A 140 -18.90 11.68 -17.44
C THR A 140 -19.70 10.38 -17.46
N GLU A 141 -19.08 9.27 -17.89
CA GLU A 141 -19.69 7.94 -17.76
C GLU A 141 -20.02 7.64 -16.28
N GLY A 142 -19.20 8.12 -15.34
CA GLY A 142 -19.43 7.99 -13.90
C GLY A 142 -20.62 8.80 -13.38
N SER A 143 -20.69 10.10 -13.69
CA SER A 143 -21.75 10.98 -13.21
C SER A 143 -23.12 10.58 -13.76
N ASP A 144 -23.19 10.25 -15.06
CA ASP A 144 -24.41 9.78 -15.70
C ASP A 144 -24.91 8.47 -15.08
N TRP A 145 -23.98 7.58 -14.72
CA TRP A 145 -24.33 6.32 -14.07
C TRP A 145 -24.88 6.52 -12.66
N ILE A 146 -24.33 7.45 -11.87
CA ILE A 146 -24.89 7.83 -10.57
C ILE A 146 -26.33 8.32 -10.73
N ILE A 147 -26.59 9.18 -11.72
CA ILE A 147 -27.95 9.68 -12.02
C ILE A 147 -28.87 8.52 -12.37
N GLN A 148 -28.44 7.62 -13.25
CA GLN A 148 -29.22 6.46 -13.68
C GLN A 148 -29.58 5.54 -12.51
N CYS A 149 -28.61 5.19 -11.67
CA CYS A 149 -28.83 4.39 -10.47
C CYS A 149 -29.82 5.07 -9.51
N ALA A 150 -29.67 6.38 -9.28
CA ALA A 150 -30.55 7.12 -8.38
C ALA A 150 -31.99 7.21 -8.93
N LYS A 151 -32.15 7.33 -10.25
CA LYS A 151 -33.47 7.40 -10.90
C LYS A 151 -34.19 6.05 -11.00
N ARG A 152 -33.54 4.92 -10.65
CA ARG A 152 -34.21 3.62 -10.63
C ARG A 152 -35.45 3.64 -9.73
N GLU A 153 -36.50 2.95 -10.17
CA GLU A 153 -37.74 2.72 -9.42
C GLU A 153 -37.50 1.69 -8.31
N ASP A 154 -36.76 2.09 -7.30
CA ASP A 154 -36.46 1.32 -6.08
C ASP A 154 -36.58 2.30 -4.89
N SER A 155 -37.36 1.91 -3.89
CA SER A 155 -37.66 2.76 -2.73
C SER A 155 -36.50 2.89 -1.75
N ARG A 156 -35.50 1.99 -1.84
CA ARG A 156 -34.30 2.07 -1.01
C ARG A 156 -33.40 3.22 -1.50
N PRO A 157 -32.78 3.97 -0.57
CA PRO A 157 -31.82 5.00 -0.94
C PRO A 157 -30.62 4.39 -1.67
N LEU A 158 -29.97 5.22 -2.49
CA LEU A 158 -28.70 4.88 -3.13
C LEU A 158 -27.56 5.38 -2.24
N ASN A 159 -26.75 4.45 -1.72
CA ASN A 159 -25.55 4.79 -0.98
C ASN A 159 -24.41 5.08 -1.98
N VAL A 160 -23.90 6.29 -1.97
CA VAL A 160 -22.76 6.69 -2.82
C VAL A 160 -21.53 6.77 -1.92
N LEU A 161 -20.64 5.78 -2.05
CA LEU A 161 -19.40 5.69 -1.27
C LEU A 161 -18.28 6.34 -2.09
N VAL A 162 -17.82 7.51 -1.65
CA VAL A 162 -16.81 8.30 -2.36
C VAL A 162 -15.48 8.13 -1.65
N TRP A 163 -14.60 7.35 -2.26
CA TRP A 163 -13.27 6.96 -1.75
C TRP A 163 -12.18 7.92 -2.25
N GLY A 164 -12.35 8.46 -3.46
CA GLY A 164 -11.46 9.45 -4.07
C GLY A 164 -12.06 10.85 -4.17
N GLY A 165 -11.93 11.49 -5.34
CA GLY A 165 -12.53 12.79 -5.62
C GLY A 165 -14.07 12.77 -5.59
N ILE A 166 -14.69 13.88 -5.18
CA ILE A 166 -16.16 14.03 -5.13
C ILE A 166 -16.75 14.62 -6.43
N ASP A 167 -15.90 14.76 -7.45
CA ASP A 167 -16.17 15.49 -8.69
C ASP A 167 -17.34 14.90 -9.49
N ASP A 168 -17.41 13.58 -9.67
CA ASP A 168 -18.51 12.93 -10.38
C ASP A 168 -19.86 13.04 -9.65
N LEU A 169 -19.84 13.11 -8.31
CA LEU A 169 -21.05 13.39 -7.53
C LEU A 169 -21.48 14.84 -7.69
N ALA A 170 -20.53 15.79 -7.67
CA ALA A 170 -20.82 17.21 -7.91
C ALA A 170 -21.45 17.40 -9.30
N GLN A 171 -20.89 16.74 -10.32
CA GLN A 171 -21.42 16.74 -11.67
C GLN A 171 -22.82 16.10 -11.75
N ALA A 172 -23.03 14.95 -11.11
CA ALA A 172 -24.34 14.28 -11.09
C ALA A 172 -25.43 15.17 -10.44
N LEU A 173 -25.09 15.88 -9.36
CA LEU A 173 -26.00 16.80 -8.67
C LEU A 173 -26.25 18.08 -9.48
N ARG A 174 -25.25 18.54 -10.26
CA ARG A 174 -25.42 19.64 -11.21
C ARG A 174 -26.44 19.29 -12.28
N ASP A 175 -26.29 18.12 -12.89
CA ASP A 175 -27.07 17.71 -14.06
C ASP A 175 -28.47 17.19 -13.69
N ALA A 176 -28.63 16.60 -12.50
CA ALA A 176 -29.90 16.07 -12.02
C ALA A 176 -30.13 16.34 -10.51
N PRO A 177 -30.33 17.61 -10.10
CA PRO A 177 -30.48 17.96 -8.68
C PRO A 177 -31.65 17.26 -7.98
N GLU A 178 -32.66 16.79 -8.71
CA GLU A 178 -33.81 16.05 -8.19
C GLU A 178 -33.48 14.67 -7.61
N ILE A 179 -32.28 14.12 -7.87
CA ILE A 179 -31.86 12.83 -7.29
C ILE A 179 -31.51 12.95 -5.80
N LEU A 180 -31.23 14.16 -5.31
CA LEU A 180 -30.71 14.45 -3.97
C LEU A 180 -31.45 13.73 -2.84
N PRO A 181 -32.81 13.70 -2.78
CA PRO A 181 -33.51 13.03 -1.68
C PRO A 181 -33.26 11.51 -1.58
N LYS A 182 -32.82 10.89 -2.68
CA LYS A 182 -32.55 9.45 -2.75
C LYS A 182 -31.13 9.09 -2.33
N LEU A 183 -30.22 10.05 -2.20
CA LEU A 183 -28.81 9.78 -1.94
C LEU A 183 -28.49 9.65 -0.45
N ARG A 184 -27.56 8.75 -0.14
CA ARG A 184 -26.82 8.66 1.12
C ARG A 184 -25.34 8.67 0.81
N VAL A 185 -24.68 9.81 0.99
CA VAL A 185 -23.28 9.96 0.61
C VAL A 185 -22.39 9.68 1.81
N TYR A 186 -21.38 8.83 1.63
CA TYR A 186 -20.28 8.67 2.58
C TYR A 186 -19.00 9.07 1.86
N PHE A 187 -18.46 10.24 2.21
CA PHE A 187 -17.27 10.78 1.59
C PHE A 187 -16.06 10.62 2.50
N ILE A 188 -15.06 9.89 2.04
CA ILE A 188 -13.73 9.83 2.65
C ILE A 188 -13.04 11.16 2.33
N GLY A 189 -13.27 12.16 3.19
CA GLY A 189 -12.89 13.53 2.92
C GLY A 189 -11.40 13.83 3.13
N GLY A 190 -10.71 13.06 3.99
CA GLY A 190 -9.40 13.41 4.58
C GLY A 190 -8.45 14.20 3.65
N PRO A 191 -7.61 13.53 2.85
CA PRO A 191 -6.83 14.22 1.82
C PRO A 191 -7.67 14.58 0.57
N ASN A 192 -8.73 13.83 0.25
CA ASN A 192 -9.49 13.97 -0.99
C ASN A 192 -10.20 15.32 -1.12
N LYS A 193 -10.71 15.89 -0.02
CA LYS A 193 -11.31 17.23 -0.02
C LYS A 193 -10.31 18.30 -0.41
N LYS A 194 -9.02 18.13 -0.07
CA LYS A 194 -7.96 19.05 -0.51
C LYS A 194 -7.78 18.98 -2.04
N TRP A 195 -7.97 17.80 -2.63
CA TRP A 195 -7.81 17.56 -4.05
C TRP A 195 -9.02 17.98 -4.88
N SER A 196 -10.23 17.86 -4.32
CA SER A 196 -11.50 18.20 -4.95
C SER A 196 -12.22 19.34 -4.22
N VAL A 197 -11.47 20.34 -3.71
CA VAL A 197 -12.04 21.41 -2.86
C VAL A 197 -13.09 22.23 -3.60
N ASP A 198 -12.91 22.43 -4.91
CA ASP A 198 -13.83 23.19 -5.74
C ASP A 198 -15.14 22.43 -5.96
N ALA A 199 -15.08 21.13 -6.25
CA ALA A 199 -16.27 20.26 -6.35
C ALA A 199 -17.01 20.14 -5.02
N TYR A 200 -16.27 20.01 -3.91
CA TYR A 200 -16.85 20.04 -2.56
C TYR A 200 -17.55 21.38 -2.29
N ASN A 201 -16.90 22.51 -2.58
CA ASN A 201 -17.47 23.84 -2.41
C ASN A 201 -18.71 24.06 -3.29
N TYR A 202 -18.71 23.53 -4.52
CA TYR A 202 -19.89 23.53 -5.38
C TYR A 202 -21.06 22.79 -4.72
N ILE A 203 -20.84 21.58 -4.19
CA ILE A 203 -21.87 20.81 -3.48
C ILE A 203 -22.37 21.56 -2.24
N GLU A 204 -21.47 22.08 -1.42
CA GLU A 204 -21.79 22.81 -0.20
C GLU A 204 -22.69 24.03 -0.48
N GLN A 205 -22.42 24.76 -1.58
CA GLN A 205 -23.18 25.96 -1.91
C GLN A 205 -24.50 25.69 -2.64
N ASN A 206 -24.57 24.66 -3.48
CA ASN A 206 -25.71 24.44 -4.38
C ASN A 206 -26.64 23.33 -3.90
N HIS A 207 -26.17 22.42 -3.04
CA HIS A 207 -26.92 21.25 -2.59
C HIS A 207 -26.94 21.13 -1.05
N PRO A 208 -27.37 22.18 -0.32
CA PRO A 208 -27.24 22.25 1.14
C PRO A 208 -28.02 21.17 1.91
N TYR A 209 -29.07 20.61 1.30
CA TYR A 209 -29.90 19.57 1.91
C TYR A 209 -29.41 18.14 1.64
N LEU A 210 -28.31 17.95 0.92
CA LEU A 210 -27.73 16.64 0.67
C LEU A 210 -27.50 15.89 1.99
N TRP A 211 -27.86 14.62 2.05
CA TRP A 211 -27.46 13.76 3.15
C TRP A 211 -26.04 13.25 2.88
N ILE A 212 -25.09 13.68 3.70
CA ILE A 212 -23.67 13.35 3.52
C ILE A 212 -22.97 13.19 4.87
N ILE A 213 -22.11 12.18 4.95
CA ILE A 213 -21.08 12.02 5.98
C ILE A 213 -19.74 12.46 5.38
N GLU A 214 -19.13 13.48 5.98
CA GLU A 214 -17.75 13.87 5.74
C GLU A 214 -16.82 13.15 6.73
N ALA A 215 -16.27 12.01 6.35
CA ALA A 215 -15.29 11.28 7.16
C ALA A 215 -13.87 11.79 6.85
N ASN A 216 -13.40 12.81 7.57
CA ASN A 216 -12.09 13.41 7.34
C ASN A 216 -10.96 12.74 8.13
N ALA A 217 -11.28 12.10 9.26
CA ALA A 217 -10.29 11.41 10.08
C ALA A 217 -10.81 10.11 10.72
N THR A 218 -12.13 9.97 10.91
CA THR A 218 -12.77 8.81 11.55
C THR A 218 -12.39 7.51 10.86
N TYR A 219 -12.25 7.54 9.53
CA TYR A 219 -11.86 6.37 8.73
C TYR A 219 -10.52 5.75 9.16
N ARG A 220 -9.62 6.55 9.75
CA ARG A 220 -8.30 6.08 10.22
C ARG A 220 -8.41 5.08 11.36
N GLY A 221 -9.52 5.05 12.09
CA GLY A 221 -9.77 4.04 13.10
C GLY A 221 -9.80 2.61 12.54
N TRP A 222 -9.92 2.44 11.22
CA TRP A 222 -9.78 1.14 10.60
C TRP A 222 -8.38 0.53 10.77
N PHE A 223 -7.34 1.37 10.78
CA PHE A 223 -5.93 0.94 10.80
C PHE A 223 -5.09 1.60 11.90
N VAL A 224 -5.66 2.49 12.72
CA VAL A 224 -4.99 3.16 13.85
C VAL A 224 -5.74 2.93 15.15
N GLY A 225 -5.00 2.62 16.22
CA GLY A 225 -5.55 2.35 17.55
C GLY A 225 -6.34 1.03 17.61
N GLY A 226 -7.18 0.88 18.63
CA GLY A 226 -7.86 -0.38 18.94
C GLY A 226 -6.88 -1.48 19.41
N ASN A 227 -7.29 -2.74 19.35
CA ASN A 227 -6.39 -3.85 19.67
C ASN A 227 -5.36 -4.07 18.54
N GLN A 228 -4.13 -3.63 18.78
CA GLN A 228 -2.98 -3.80 17.88
C GLN A 228 -2.00 -4.87 18.38
N LYS A 229 -2.48 -5.88 19.11
CA LYS A 229 -1.63 -6.97 19.63
C LYS A 229 -1.83 -8.26 18.84
N GLY A 230 -0.76 -9.03 18.67
CA GLY A 230 -0.80 -10.33 18.01
C GLY A 230 -1.43 -10.23 16.62
N GLU A 231 -2.31 -11.16 16.29
CA GLU A 231 -2.99 -11.24 14.99
C GLU A 231 -3.88 -10.05 14.62
N TRP A 232 -4.17 -9.16 15.56
CA TRP A 232 -5.05 -8.01 15.33
C TRP A 232 -4.30 -6.77 14.87
N ASN A 233 -2.97 -6.78 14.89
CA ASN A 233 -2.21 -5.65 14.34
C ASN A 233 -2.19 -5.67 12.80
N ASN A 234 -1.99 -4.50 12.18
CA ASN A 234 -2.11 -4.35 10.72
C ASN A 234 -1.27 -5.36 9.92
N LYS A 235 -0.05 -5.66 10.34
CA LYS A 235 0.86 -6.53 9.59
C LYS A 235 0.55 -8.00 9.84
N GLU A 236 0.41 -8.38 11.11
CA GLU A 236 0.13 -9.78 11.48
C GLU A 236 -1.25 -10.23 11.03
N PHE A 237 -2.24 -9.33 11.00
CA PHE A 237 -3.56 -9.65 10.45
C PHE A 237 -3.46 -10.02 8.97
N VAL A 238 -2.76 -9.20 8.18
CA VAL A 238 -2.57 -9.47 6.75
C VAL A 238 -1.79 -10.77 6.55
N ALA A 239 -0.68 -10.95 7.26
CA ALA A 239 0.13 -12.16 7.16
C ALA A 239 -0.65 -13.43 7.54
N LYS A 240 -1.56 -13.35 8.51
CA LYS A 240 -2.27 -14.52 9.03
C LYS A 240 -3.58 -14.83 8.29
N HIS A 241 -4.33 -13.80 7.92
CA HIS A 241 -5.74 -13.93 7.51
C HIS A 241 -6.02 -13.47 6.09
N ILE A 242 -5.03 -12.86 5.41
CA ILE A 242 -5.21 -12.32 4.06
C ILE A 242 -4.23 -12.94 3.07
N ALA A 243 -2.94 -12.96 3.39
CA ALA A 243 -1.91 -13.59 2.57
C ALA A 243 -2.27 -15.05 2.33
N GLU A 244 -2.12 -15.53 1.09
CA GLU A 244 -2.44 -16.91 0.68
C GLU A 244 -3.96 -17.28 0.73
N HIS A 245 -4.85 -16.31 0.94
CA HIS A 245 -6.31 -16.53 0.93
C HIS A 245 -6.92 -16.26 -0.45
N GLY A 246 -6.51 -17.08 -1.43
CA GLY A 246 -6.96 -16.98 -2.82
C GLY A 246 -6.35 -15.82 -3.59
N ALA A 247 -6.79 -15.64 -4.84
CA ALA A 247 -6.26 -14.60 -5.72
C ALA A 247 -6.53 -13.19 -5.19
N LEU A 248 -7.66 -12.98 -4.50
CA LEU A 248 -7.96 -11.71 -3.84
C LEU A 248 -6.98 -11.42 -2.69
N GLY A 249 -6.61 -12.42 -1.91
CA GLY A 249 -5.61 -12.30 -0.85
C GLY A 249 -4.23 -11.91 -1.41
N ASP A 250 -3.81 -12.56 -2.49
CA ASP A 250 -2.54 -12.26 -3.17
C ASP A 250 -2.56 -10.84 -3.76
N PHE A 251 -3.66 -10.43 -4.39
CA PHE A 251 -3.81 -9.07 -4.94
C PHE A 251 -3.78 -8.00 -3.84
N PHE A 252 -4.41 -8.27 -2.70
CA PHE A 252 -4.38 -7.40 -1.52
C PHE A 252 -2.95 -7.19 -1.02
N VAL A 253 -2.18 -8.27 -0.82
CA VAL A 253 -0.81 -8.20 -0.28
C VAL A 253 0.15 -7.53 -1.26
N ASN A 254 -0.02 -7.77 -2.56
CA ASN A 254 0.79 -7.13 -3.60
C ASN A 254 0.60 -5.61 -3.64
N ALA A 255 -0.57 -5.10 -3.28
CA ALA A 255 -0.77 -3.67 -3.12
C ALA A 255 -0.02 -3.14 -1.89
N LYS A 256 -0.16 -3.82 -0.74
CA LYS A 256 0.53 -3.48 0.52
C LYS A 256 0.44 -4.64 1.53
N ASP A 257 1.53 -4.89 2.27
CA ASP A 257 1.69 -6.04 3.19
C ASP A 257 1.18 -5.81 4.62
N ASP A 258 0.51 -4.69 4.88
CA ASP A 258 -0.19 -4.37 6.14
C ASP A 258 -1.53 -3.65 5.85
N ILE A 259 -2.45 -3.67 6.83
CA ILE A 259 -3.74 -2.98 6.69
C ILE A 259 -3.52 -1.48 6.54
N LYS A 260 -4.03 -0.93 5.44
CA LYS A 260 -4.25 0.49 5.24
C LYS A 260 -5.73 0.80 5.01
N MET A 261 -6.38 0.19 4.02
CA MET A 261 -7.87 0.12 3.86
C MET A 261 -8.64 1.38 4.28
N GLY A 262 -8.23 2.57 3.81
CA GLY A 262 -8.75 3.85 4.27
C GLY A 262 -10.24 4.04 4.00
N ASP A 263 -10.76 3.41 2.94
CA ASP A 263 -12.12 3.64 2.47
C ASP A 263 -13.14 2.62 2.96
N THR A 264 -12.63 1.48 3.46
CA THR A 264 -13.45 0.37 3.95
C THR A 264 -14.48 0.78 5.01
N PRO A 265 -14.25 1.75 5.91
CA PRO A 265 -15.27 2.24 6.83
C PRO A 265 -16.59 2.66 6.16
N SER A 266 -16.56 3.15 4.92
CA SER A 266 -17.76 3.49 4.15
C SER A 266 -18.61 2.26 3.83
N VAL A 267 -17.97 1.13 3.50
CA VAL A 267 -18.61 -0.18 3.30
C VAL A 267 -19.04 -0.77 4.65
N ALA A 268 -18.16 -0.73 5.65
CA ALA A 268 -18.40 -1.32 6.96
C ALA A 268 -19.57 -0.67 7.70
N ARG A 269 -19.84 0.62 7.46
CA ARG A 269 -21.07 1.29 7.94
C ARG A 269 -22.32 0.55 7.49
N LEU A 270 -22.34 0.07 6.25
CA LEU A 270 -23.47 -0.66 5.68
C LEU A 270 -23.52 -2.12 6.12
N LEU A 271 -22.42 -2.69 6.60
CA LEU A 271 -22.36 -4.09 7.03
C LEU A 271 -22.94 -4.28 8.44
N HIS A 272 -22.64 -3.38 9.37
CA HIS A 272 -23.02 -3.50 10.78
C HIS A 272 -23.27 -2.13 11.42
N GLY A 273 -24.47 -1.93 11.99
CA GLY A 273 -24.91 -0.71 12.65
C GLY A 273 -26.21 -0.15 12.06
N THR A 274 -26.40 1.17 12.19
CA THR A 274 -27.60 1.87 11.67
C THR A 274 -27.24 2.88 10.57
N PRO A 275 -27.13 2.46 9.28
CA PRO A 275 -26.63 3.34 8.21
C PRO A 275 -27.37 4.66 8.05
N GLU A 276 -28.69 4.68 8.27
CA GLU A 276 -29.53 5.87 8.09
C GLU A 276 -29.35 6.94 9.18
N ASP A 277 -28.80 6.58 10.35
CA ASP A 277 -28.56 7.52 11.46
C ASP A 277 -27.06 7.61 11.78
N PRO A 278 -26.35 8.66 11.33
CA PRO A 278 -24.91 8.84 11.58
C PRO A 278 -24.56 9.04 13.04
N SER A 279 -25.52 9.39 13.90
CA SER A 279 -25.30 9.53 15.34
C SER A 279 -25.22 8.19 16.09
N GLN A 280 -25.66 7.08 15.46
CA GLN A 280 -25.52 5.75 16.04
C GLN A 280 -24.14 5.16 15.76
N PRO A 281 -23.59 4.37 16.70
CA PRO A 281 -22.36 3.64 16.47
C PRO A 281 -22.55 2.52 15.44
N GLY A 282 -21.50 2.26 14.67
CA GLY A 282 -21.39 1.13 13.75
C GLY A 282 -19.94 0.93 13.33
N TRP A 283 -19.64 -0.11 12.55
CA TRP A 283 -18.27 -0.39 12.14
C TRP A 283 -17.64 0.71 11.27
N GLY A 284 -18.46 1.50 10.58
CA GLY A 284 -18.01 2.68 9.83
C GLY A 284 -17.94 3.99 10.62
N GLY A 285 -18.08 3.93 11.94
CA GLY A 285 -17.94 5.08 12.85
C GLY A 285 -19.25 5.76 13.25
N LYS A 286 -19.12 6.71 14.18
CA LYS A 286 -20.19 7.59 14.69
C LYS A 286 -19.83 9.04 14.39
N TYR A 287 -20.83 9.82 13.98
CA TYR A 287 -20.68 11.18 13.49
C TYR A 287 -21.59 12.16 14.25
N VAL A 288 -21.23 13.44 14.17
CA VAL A 288 -22.02 14.55 14.73
C VAL A 288 -22.54 15.44 13.59
N PRO A 289 -23.68 16.13 13.76
CA PRO A 289 -24.11 17.11 12.77
C PRO A 289 -23.09 18.23 12.63
N ILE A 290 -22.92 18.76 11.41
CA ILE A 290 -22.06 19.93 11.21
C ILE A 290 -22.69 21.21 11.79
N TRP A 291 -21.91 22.28 11.85
CA TRP A 291 -22.28 23.61 12.34
C TRP A 291 -22.04 24.69 11.28
N ASP A 292 -22.71 25.82 11.40
CA ASP A 292 -22.54 26.96 10.50
C ASP A 292 -21.15 27.63 10.69
N GLY A 293 -20.63 28.27 9.63
CA GLY A 293 -19.38 29.05 9.69
C GLY A 293 -18.12 28.21 9.72
N ARG A 294 -18.05 27.18 8.87
CA ARG A 294 -16.84 26.35 8.63
C ARG A 294 -15.96 26.89 7.50
N LYS A 295 -16.54 27.68 6.59
CA LYS A 295 -15.83 28.37 5.52
C LYS A 295 -15.19 29.65 6.03
N THR A 296 -13.90 29.81 5.81
CA THR A 296 -13.12 31.03 6.13
C THR A 296 -12.71 31.73 4.85
N ILE A 297 -12.89 33.05 4.78
CA ILE A 297 -12.49 33.87 3.64
C ILE A 297 -11.52 34.95 4.14
N PHE A 298 -10.34 34.99 3.53
CA PHE A 298 -9.34 36.04 3.74
C PHE A 298 -9.32 36.97 2.53
N ASP A 299 -9.47 38.27 2.74
CA ASP A 299 -9.44 39.31 1.69
C ASP A 299 -8.05 39.95 1.51
N ARG A 300 -7.06 39.43 2.23
CA ARG A 300 -5.65 39.86 2.21
C ARG A 300 -4.72 38.66 2.36
N LEU A 301 -3.42 38.88 2.14
CA LEU A 301 -2.41 37.92 2.54
C LEU A 301 -2.46 37.70 4.06
N THR A 302 -2.30 36.44 4.46
CA THR A 302 -2.43 36.04 5.86
C THR A 302 -1.10 35.97 6.59
N THR A 303 -1.18 36.05 7.90
CA THR A 303 -0.12 35.87 8.87
C THR A 303 -0.47 34.72 9.81
N GLU A 304 0.48 34.27 10.63
CA GLU A 304 0.27 33.13 11.54
C GLU A 304 -0.86 33.37 12.55
N ALA A 305 -1.21 34.63 12.81
CA ALA A 305 -2.31 35.01 13.69
C ALA A 305 -3.70 34.78 13.07
N ASP A 306 -3.77 34.59 11.75
CA ASP A 306 -5.02 34.30 11.04
C ASP A 306 -5.34 32.81 11.18
N THR A 307 -6.60 32.47 11.45
CA THR A 307 -7.03 31.09 11.73
C THR A 307 -8.11 30.60 10.77
N ALA A 308 -8.08 29.32 10.44
CA ALA A 308 -9.13 28.62 9.69
C ALA A 308 -9.42 27.26 10.34
N GLU A 309 -10.63 26.71 10.14
CA GLU A 309 -10.97 25.40 10.69
C GLU A 309 -10.32 24.28 9.85
N VAL A 310 -9.71 23.29 10.50
CA VAL A 310 -9.24 22.07 9.83
C VAL A 310 -10.40 21.36 9.11
N PHE A 311 -10.16 20.88 7.90
CA PHE A 311 -11.15 20.27 6.98
C PHE A 311 -12.29 21.20 6.51
N GLY A 312 -12.24 22.49 6.84
CA GLY A 312 -13.12 23.52 6.28
C GLY A 312 -12.58 24.09 4.96
N VAL A 313 -13.42 24.81 4.22
CA VAL A 313 -12.99 25.53 3.01
C VAL A 313 -12.34 26.85 3.44
N THR A 314 -11.08 27.05 3.04
CA THR A 314 -10.32 28.30 3.22
C THR A 314 -10.17 28.97 1.87
N GLU A 315 -10.72 30.18 1.73
CA GLU A 315 -10.59 30.99 0.52
C GLU A 315 -9.70 32.21 0.74
N PHE A 316 -8.90 32.53 -0.28
CA PHE A 316 -8.11 33.75 -0.35
C PHE A 316 -8.67 34.59 -1.50
N ALA A 317 -9.48 35.58 -1.17
CA ALA A 317 -10.12 36.52 -2.08
C ALA A 317 -9.29 37.80 -2.20
N LEU A 318 -8.13 37.70 -2.85
CA LEU A 318 -7.18 38.81 -2.94
C LEU A 318 -7.64 39.84 -3.98
N PRO A 319 -7.36 41.15 -3.81
CA PRO A 319 -7.60 42.13 -4.86
C PRO A 319 -6.85 41.73 -6.14
N LYS A 320 -7.57 41.68 -7.26
CA LYS A 320 -6.99 41.42 -8.58
C LYS A 320 -6.18 42.66 -9.00
N PRO A 321 -4.89 42.52 -9.38
CA PRO A 321 -4.16 43.65 -9.96
C PRO A 321 -4.87 44.16 -11.23
N ASP A 322 -4.82 45.47 -11.48
CA ASP A 322 -5.52 46.10 -12.62
C ASP A 322 -5.12 45.44 -13.95
N ASP A 323 -3.83 45.21 -14.15
CA ASP A 323 -3.25 44.61 -15.37
C ASP A 323 -3.28 43.06 -15.37
N PHE A 324 -3.82 42.41 -14.34
CA PHE A 324 -3.95 40.95 -14.31
C PHE A 324 -5.20 40.52 -15.09
N SER A 325 -5.01 39.66 -16.10
CA SER A 325 -6.04 39.22 -17.03
C SER A 325 -6.11 37.69 -17.13
N ALA A 326 -7.07 37.16 -17.90
CA ALA A 326 -7.20 35.72 -18.15
C ALA A 326 -6.01 35.09 -18.89
N GLN A 327 -5.10 35.90 -19.45
CA GLN A 327 -3.83 35.43 -20.04
C GLN A 327 -2.77 35.14 -18.98
N ASN A 328 -2.93 35.69 -17.77
CA ASN A 328 -2.02 35.47 -16.66
C ASN A 328 -2.41 34.23 -15.87
N THR A 329 -1.40 33.58 -15.31
CA THR A 329 -1.55 32.42 -14.44
C THR A 329 -1.11 32.77 -13.02
N ALA A 330 -1.87 32.31 -12.04
CA ALA A 330 -1.47 32.37 -10.63
C ALA A 330 -1.89 31.07 -9.95
N SER A 331 -1.05 30.55 -9.07
CA SER A 331 -1.37 29.39 -8.23
C SER A 331 -0.77 29.53 -6.85
N MET A 332 -1.53 29.16 -5.83
CA MET A 332 -1.10 29.19 -4.44
C MET A 332 -0.64 27.78 -4.03
N ILE A 333 0.64 27.67 -3.67
CA ILE A 333 1.28 26.42 -3.28
C ILE A 333 1.39 26.38 -1.76
N PHE A 334 0.70 25.45 -1.12
CA PHE A 334 0.70 25.27 0.33
C PHE A 334 1.77 24.25 0.76
N ASP A 335 2.67 24.65 1.66
CA ASP A 335 3.80 23.86 2.17
C ASP A 335 4.65 23.16 1.09
N GLY A 336 4.79 23.79 -0.09
CA GLY A 336 5.50 23.20 -1.23
C GLY A 336 4.83 21.96 -1.84
N GLY A 337 3.60 21.64 -1.43
CA GLY A 337 2.88 20.45 -1.86
C GLY A 337 2.03 20.63 -3.12
N VAL A 338 1.48 19.51 -3.60
CA VAL A 338 0.50 19.44 -4.70
C VAL A 338 -0.86 18.90 -4.20
N PRO A 339 -1.98 19.26 -4.85
CA PRO A 339 -2.12 20.25 -5.93
C PRO A 339 -1.89 21.69 -5.42
N ALA A 340 -1.45 22.55 -6.33
CA ALA A 340 -1.52 23.99 -6.12
C ALA A 340 -2.95 24.47 -6.36
N SER A 341 -3.43 25.42 -5.55
CA SER A 341 -4.73 26.04 -5.76
C SER A 341 -4.64 27.05 -6.90
N LYS A 342 -5.46 26.90 -7.95
CA LYS A 342 -5.44 27.82 -9.08
C LYS A 342 -6.12 29.14 -8.71
N GLY A 343 -5.54 30.26 -9.16
CA GLY A 343 -6.12 31.59 -9.04
C GLY A 343 -7.22 31.82 -10.07
N VAL A 344 -8.38 32.30 -9.61
CA VAL A 344 -9.60 32.47 -10.40
C VAL A 344 -10.02 33.93 -10.36
N ILE A 345 -10.29 34.52 -11.52
CA ILE A 345 -10.76 35.91 -11.62
C ILE A 345 -12.27 35.95 -11.41
N GLU A 346 -12.70 36.66 -10.37
CA GLU A 346 -14.11 36.92 -10.07
C GLU A 346 -14.31 38.44 -9.90
N GLY A 347 -14.56 39.15 -11.02
CA GLY A 347 -14.59 40.61 -11.03
C GLY A 347 -13.23 41.21 -10.65
N ASP A 348 -13.19 42.00 -9.58
CA ASP A 348 -11.97 42.63 -9.05
C ASP A 348 -11.23 41.76 -8.02
N VAL A 349 -11.57 40.47 -7.93
CA VAL A 349 -10.97 39.50 -6.99
C VAL A 349 -10.23 38.41 -7.75
N LEU A 350 -9.04 38.06 -7.26
CA LEU A 350 -8.31 36.84 -7.60
C LEU A 350 -8.46 35.83 -6.44
N ARG A 351 -9.28 34.80 -6.65
CA ARG A 351 -9.66 33.81 -5.63
C ARG A 351 -8.79 32.55 -5.71
N PHE A 352 -8.37 32.04 -4.55
CA PHE A 352 -7.79 30.72 -4.37
C PHE A 352 -8.60 29.95 -3.32
N ARG A 353 -8.74 28.63 -3.47
CA ARG A 353 -9.44 27.75 -2.51
C ARG A 353 -8.55 26.61 -2.03
N PHE A 354 -8.65 26.30 -0.73
CA PHE A 354 -7.87 25.25 -0.09
C PHE A 354 -8.65 24.62 1.05
N SER A 355 -8.38 23.36 1.38
CA SER A 355 -8.91 22.70 2.57
C SER A 355 -7.76 22.11 3.39
N PRO A 356 -7.40 22.70 4.56
CA PRO A 356 -6.31 22.20 5.39
C PRO A 356 -6.67 20.84 5.99
N ARG A 357 -5.90 19.81 5.68
CA ARG A 357 -6.16 18.43 6.16
C ARG A 357 -5.63 18.14 7.56
N ASP A 358 -4.78 19.02 8.09
CA ASP A 358 -4.08 18.85 9.36
C ASP A 358 -4.20 20.15 10.16
N ALA A 359 -4.40 20.04 11.48
CA ALA A 359 -4.39 21.18 12.39
C ALA A 359 -2.94 21.57 12.69
N LYS A 360 -2.46 22.63 12.04
CA LYS A 360 -1.10 23.17 12.13
C LYS A 360 -1.03 24.54 11.47
N VAL A 361 0.13 25.20 11.56
CA VAL A 361 0.45 26.34 10.70
C VAL A 361 0.70 25.84 9.28
N TRP A 362 -0.06 26.37 8.33
CA TRP A 362 0.12 26.18 6.90
C TRP A 362 0.81 27.42 6.32
N SER A 363 1.87 27.22 5.55
CA SER A 363 2.54 28.26 4.78
C SER A 363 2.12 28.16 3.32
N TYR A 364 2.12 29.29 2.60
CA TYR A 364 1.93 29.27 1.16
C TYR A 364 2.77 30.31 0.44
N VAL A 365 3.02 30.04 -0.84
CA VAL A 365 3.61 30.97 -1.80
C VAL A 365 2.77 31.00 -3.07
N ILE A 366 2.54 32.20 -3.61
CA ILE A 366 1.91 32.41 -4.91
C ILE A 366 2.98 32.28 -5.98
N LYS A 367 2.75 31.39 -6.95
CA LYS A 367 3.51 31.29 -8.19
C LYS A 367 2.70 31.89 -9.32
N SER A 368 3.28 32.82 -10.08
CA SER A 368 2.57 33.54 -11.13
C SER A 368 3.51 34.00 -12.24
N ASP A 369 3.01 34.12 -13.46
CA ASP A 369 3.71 34.85 -14.54
C ASP A 369 3.61 36.38 -14.37
N PHE A 370 2.77 36.86 -13.44
CA PHE A 370 2.62 38.27 -13.12
C PHE A 370 3.56 38.66 -11.97
N ALA A 371 4.55 39.48 -12.26
CA ALA A 371 5.60 39.88 -11.30
C ALA A 371 5.06 40.52 -10.01
N GLY A 372 3.91 41.20 -10.05
CA GLY A 372 3.29 41.79 -8.87
C GLY A 372 2.63 40.78 -7.91
N LEU A 373 2.55 39.50 -8.30
CA LEU A 373 1.98 38.41 -7.51
C LEU A 373 3.00 37.30 -7.24
N ASP A 374 3.92 37.04 -8.16
CA ASP A 374 4.90 35.97 -8.01
C ASP A 374 5.76 36.14 -6.75
N GLY A 375 5.92 35.07 -5.99
CA GLY A 375 6.69 35.05 -4.76
C GLY A 375 5.99 35.64 -3.53
N LYS A 376 4.80 36.25 -3.66
CA LYS A 376 4.01 36.66 -2.49
C LYS A 376 3.66 35.45 -1.64
N SER A 377 3.81 35.58 -0.33
CA SER A 377 3.63 34.47 0.60
C SER A 377 2.81 34.87 1.82
N GLY A 378 2.27 33.86 2.50
CA GLY A 378 1.58 34.03 3.77
C GLY A 378 1.60 32.75 4.57
N LYS A 379 0.97 32.80 5.73
CA LYS A 379 0.75 31.64 6.60
C LYS A 379 -0.56 31.82 7.36
N PHE A 380 -1.18 30.74 7.82
CA PHE A 380 -2.35 30.76 8.69
C PHE A 380 -2.35 29.50 9.55
N GLU A 381 -2.98 29.54 10.72
CA GLU A 381 -3.13 28.38 11.60
C GLU A 381 -4.46 27.67 11.32
N ALA A 382 -4.39 26.41 10.88
CA ALA A 382 -5.55 25.53 10.84
C ALA A 382 -5.79 24.95 12.24
N VAL A 383 -6.97 25.19 12.81
CA VAL A 383 -7.32 24.80 14.19
C VAL A 383 -8.46 23.78 14.22
N SER A 384 -8.42 22.89 15.21
CA SER A 384 -9.54 22.00 15.50
C SER A 384 -10.74 22.79 16.04
N PRO A 385 -11.98 22.46 15.63
CA PRO A 385 -13.16 23.10 16.16
C PRO A 385 -13.36 22.75 17.64
N PRO A 386 -13.83 23.69 18.49
CA PRO A 386 -14.18 23.36 19.86
C PRO A 386 -15.43 22.48 19.90
N ILE A 387 -15.46 21.50 20.81
CA ILE A 387 -16.57 20.54 20.97
C ILE A 387 -17.94 21.22 21.14
N THR A 388 -17.98 22.44 21.70
CA THR A 388 -19.22 23.20 21.87
C THR A 388 -19.95 23.50 20.56
N ARG A 389 -19.28 23.45 19.40
CA ARG A 389 -19.93 23.63 18.09
C ARG A 389 -20.84 22.46 17.72
N THR A 390 -20.56 21.24 18.18
CA THR A 390 -21.37 20.04 17.86
C THR A 390 -22.78 20.10 18.48
N GLY A 391 -22.96 20.89 19.53
CA GLY A 391 -24.27 21.11 20.17
C GLY A 391 -25.24 21.96 19.37
N ARG A 392 -24.83 22.54 18.22
CA ARG A 392 -25.65 23.39 17.35
C ARG A 392 -25.60 22.89 15.91
N ARG A 393 -26.59 22.08 15.54
CA ARG A 393 -26.79 21.63 14.17
C ARG A 393 -26.93 22.83 13.22
N SER A 394 -26.21 22.77 12.10
CA SER A 394 -26.27 23.76 11.03
C SER A 394 -27.71 23.97 10.55
N THR A 395 -28.08 25.24 10.36
CA THR A 395 -29.38 25.62 9.78
C THR A 395 -29.34 25.65 8.26
N VAL A 396 -28.15 25.82 7.69
CA VAL A 396 -27.92 25.84 6.25
C VAL A 396 -27.79 24.41 5.70
N HIS A 397 -27.04 23.56 6.39
CA HIS A 397 -26.70 22.20 5.97
C HIS A 397 -27.24 21.16 6.97
N PRO A 398 -28.57 21.04 7.13
CA PRO A 398 -29.14 20.25 8.22
C PRO A 398 -28.80 18.77 8.09
N ASN A 399 -28.57 18.22 6.90
CA ASN A 399 -28.37 16.77 6.71
C ASN A 399 -26.89 16.35 6.59
N TRP A 400 -25.98 17.24 6.95
CA TRP A 400 -24.55 17.01 6.86
C TRP A 400 -23.97 16.60 8.20
N TRP A 401 -23.04 15.65 8.15
CA TRP A 401 -22.42 15.02 9.31
C TRP A 401 -20.91 15.00 9.15
N ILE A 402 -20.19 15.08 10.26
CA ILE A 402 -18.72 15.13 10.29
C ILE A 402 -18.16 14.32 11.46
N ASP A 403 -16.86 14.04 11.41
CA ASP A 403 -16.09 13.45 12.50
C ASP A 403 -16.38 14.14 13.84
N ASP A 404 -16.51 13.36 14.91
CA ASP A 404 -16.68 13.89 16.26
C ASP A 404 -15.36 14.51 16.77
N PRO A 405 -15.31 15.84 17.00
CA PRO A 405 -14.10 16.51 17.45
C PRO A 405 -13.80 16.29 18.94
N ASP A 406 -14.63 15.56 19.69
CA ASP A 406 -14.37 15.24 21.09
C ASP A 406 -13.05 14.45 21.23
N PRO A 407 -12.04 14.98 21.96
CA PRO A 407 -10.78 14.28 22.19
C PRO A 407 -10.95 12.89 22.84
N ALA A 408 -12.06 12.64 23.55
CA ALA A 408 -12.36 11.34 24.17
C ALA A 408 -12.53 10.23 23.12
N VAL A 409 -13.02 10.57 21.92
CA VAL A 409 -13.22 9.62 20.80
C VAL A 409 -12.16 9.75 19.71
N ALA A 410 -11.12 10.55 19.93
CA ALA A 410 -9.98 10.67 19.04
C ALA A 410 -8.90 9.59 19.30
N GLU A 411 -8.19 9.20 18.26
CA GLU A 411 -6.96 8.39 18.34
C GLU A 411 -5.77 9.24 17.90
N GLY A 412 -4.90 9.63 18.83
CA GLY A 412 -3.87 10.64 18.58
C GLY A 412 -4.49 11.94 18.05
N VAL A 413 -4.08 12.36 16.85
CA VAL A 413 -4.58 13.57 16.17
C VAL A 413 -5.80 13.32 15.28
N HIS A 414 -6.38 12.12 15.33
CA HIS A 414 -7.47 11.70 14.43
C HIS A 414 -8.82 11.74 15.16
N PRO A 415 -9.62 12.80 15.02
CA PRO A 415 -10.95 12.88 15.62
C PRO A 415 -11.87 11.76 15.12
N GLY A 416 -12.78 11.32 15.97
CA GLY A 416 -13.73 10.23 15.70
C GLY A 416 -13.15 8.82 15.54
N ALA A 417 -11.82 8.64 15.39
CA ALA A 417 -11.21 7.34 15.05
C ALA A 417 -11.50 6.22 16.06
N LYS A 418 -11.66 6.52 17.37
CA LYS A 418 -12.04 5.50 18.36
C LYS A 418 -13.46 4.98 18.20
N SER A 419 -14.33 5.70 17.49
CA SER A 419 -15.67 5.21 17.17
C SER A 419 -15.63 4.01 16.22
N VAL A 420 -14.56 3.88 15.42
CA VAL A 420 -14.30 2.74 14.53
C VAL A 420 -13.42 1.70 15.24
N ASN A 421 -12.24 2.10 15.75
CA ASN A 421 -11.22 1.14 16.21
C ASN A 421 -11.62 0.31 17.44
N ARG A 422 -12.66 0.74 18.17
CA ARG A 422 -13.29 -0.05 19.23
C ARG A 422 -13.90 -1.37 18.74
N TRP A 423 -14.24 -1.46 17.46
CA TRP A 423 -14.82 -2.63 16.79
C TRP A 423 -13.78 -3.47 16.06
N ARG A 424 -12.49 -3.15 16.22
CA ARG A 424 -11.41 -3.71 15.42
C ARG A 424 -11.39 -5.23 15.39
N GLU A 425 -11.47 -5.88 16.54
CA GLU A 425 -11.49 -7.34 16.57
C GLU A 425 -12.71 -7.92 15.86
N ASP A 426 -13.85 -7.25 15.94
CA ASP A 426 -15.11 -7.74 15.35
C ASP A 426 -15.05 -7.65 13.82
N PHE A 427 -14.73 -6.47 13.28
CA PHE A 427 -14.67 -6.30 11.82
C PHE A 427 -13.51 -7.08 11.19
N LEU A 428 -12.38 -7.21 11.88
CA LEU A 428 -11.24 -8.01 11.38
C LEU A 428 -11.55 -9.50 11.42
N ARG A 429 -12.23 -9.98 12.48
CA ARG A 429 -12.63 -11.38 12.56
C ARG A 429 -13.65 -11.75 11.48
N ASP A 430 -14.62 -10.89 11.21
CA ASP A 430 -15.56 -11.12 10.11
C ASP A 430 -14.85 -11.08 8.75
N PHE A 431 -13.96 -10.10 8.54
CA PHE A 431 -13.17 -10.01 7.31
C PHE A 431 -12.29 -11.24 7.10
N ALA A 432 -11.60 -11.74 8.13
CA ALA A 432 -10.84 -12.98 8.07
C ALA A 432 -11.73 -14.17 7.67
N GLY A 433 -12.89 -14.34 8.32
CA GLY A 433 -13.83 -15.42 7.98
C GLY A 433 -14.45 -15.29 6.59
N ARG A 434 -14.50 -14.08 6.03
CA ARG A 434 -14.90 -13.82 4.63
C ARG A 434 -13.78 -14.21 3.67
N MET A 435 -12.53 -13.88 3.98
CA MET A 435 -11.37 -14.25 3.16
C MET A 435 -11.10 -15.76 3.15
N ASP A 436 -11.43 -16.48 4.22
CA ASP A 436 -11.44 -17.95 4.24
C ASP A 436 -12.30 -18.55 3.11
N ARG A 437 -13.34 -17.83 2.63
CA ARG A 437 -14.22 -18.29 1.55
C ARG A 437 -13.56 -18.28 0.17
N CYS A 438 -12.49 -17.50 -0.02
CA CYS A 438 -11.69 -17.54 -1.24
C CYS A 438 -10.94 -18.87 -1.38
N GLN A 439 -10.79 -19.61 -0.28
CA GLN A 439 -10.24 -20.95 -0.28
C GLN A 439 -11.33 -21.97 -0.61
N SER A 440 -11.02 -23.00 -1.39
CA SER A 440 -11.99 -24.01 -1.82
C SER A 440 -12.76 -24.62 -0.66
N ALA A 441 -14.11 -24.57 -0.75
CA ALA A 441 -14.98 -25.07 0.31
C ALA A 441 -14.67 -26.51 0.69
N ARG A 442 -14.50 -26.71 1.99
CA ARG A 442 -14.10 -27.98 2.57
C ARG A 442 -15.33 -28.75 3.03
N SER A 443 -15.56 -29.93 2.44
CA SER A 443 -16.11 -31.04 3.21
C SER A 443 -15.20 -31.29 4.41
N GLY A 444 -15.81 -31.33 5.60
CA GLY A 444 -15.16 -31.18 6.89
C GLY A 444 -14.00 -32.14 7.13
N ASP A 445 -12.89 -31.58 7.62
CA ASP A 445 -12.24 -31.95 8.88
C ASP A 445 -11.12 -30.93 9.12
N VAL A 446 -11.26 -30.09 10.15
CA VAL A 446 -10.34 -28.96 10.43
C VAL A 446 -8.96 -29.47 10.90
N ALA A 447 -8.84 -30.76 11.24
CA ALA A 447 -7.58 -31.35 11.70
C ALA A 447 -6.62 -31.79 10.57
N ALA A 448 -7.03 -31.83 9.29
CA ALA A 448 -6.28 -32.54 8.25
C ALA A 448 -5.83 -31.71 7.02
N ARG A 449 -6.07 -30.39 6.96
CA ARG A 449 -5.81 -29.59 5.73
C ARG A 449 -4.92 -28.36 5.95
N ARG A 450 -3.71 -28.64 6.43
CA ARG A 450 -2.54 -27.74 6.44
C ARG A 450 -1.75 -27.72 5.10
N SER A 451 -2.29 -28.25 4.00
CA SER A 451 -1.44 -28.64 2.87
C SER A 451 -1.92 -28.13 1.51
N ARG A 452 -1.54 -26.90 1.16
CA ARG A 452 -0.77 -26.70 -0.07
C ARG A 452 0.62 -26.22 0.38
N PRO A 453 1.71 -26.95 0.09
CA PRO A 453 3.04 -26.53 0.52
C PRO A 453 3.44 -25.23 -0.18
N MET A 454 4.03 -24.29 0.56
CA MET A 454 4.29 -22.91 0.11
C MET A 454 5.26 -22.76 -1.07
N ARG A 455 5.76 -23.76 -1.80
CA ARG A 455 6.98 -23.63 -2.65
C ARG A 455 8.18 -23.13 -1.83
N TRP A 456 9.18 -23.98 -1.72
CA TRP A 456 10.43 -23.66 -1.04
C TRP A 456 11.06 -22.31 -1.49
N GLY A 457 11.45 -21.47 -0.53
CA GLY A 457 12.03 -20.15 -0.76
C GLY A 457 12.21 -19.33 0.53
N SER A 458 12.68 -18.08 0.40
CA SER A 458 13.00 -17.18 1.52
C SER A 458 11.81 -16.79 2.42
N ASP A 459 10.57 -17.00 1.98
CA ASP A 459 9.37 -16.74 2.79
C ASP A 459 9.29 -17.66 4.02
N TYR A 460 9.92 -18.84 3.96
CA TYR A 460 10.08 -19.71 5.12
C TYR A 460 10.94 -19.10 6.23
N LEU A 461 11.74 -18.07 5.95
CA LEU A 461 12.56 -17.36 6.94
C LEU A 461 11.77 -16.29 7.70
N LYS A 462 10.60 -15.89 7.17
CA LYS A 462 9.74 -14.83 7.73
C LYS A 462 8.62 -15.37 8.62
N ARG A 463 8.57 -16.70 8.83
CA ARG A 463 7.56 -17.34 9.68
C ARG A 463 7.75 -16.93 11.13
N SER A 464 6.66 -16.96 11.91
CA SER A 464 6.72 -16.60 13.32
C SER A 464 7.61 -17.56 14.13
N PRO A 465 8.25 -17.11 15.23
CA PRO A 465 9.10 -17.96 16.06
C PRO A 465 8.44 -19.27 16.52
N ASP A 466 7.12 -19.26 16.75
CA ASP A 466 6.38 -20.47 17.17
C ASP A 466 6.11 -21.44 16.03
N TRP A 467 6.06 -21.00 14.77
CA TRP A 467 5.88 -21.90 13.64
C TRP A 467 7.05 -22.87 13.49
N TYR A 468 8.29 -22.45 13.78
CA TYR A 468 9.47 -23.33 13.75
C TYR A 468 9.45 -24.45 14.81
N LYS A 469 8.55 -24.37 15.80
CA LYS A 469 8.31 -25.44 16.78
C LYS A 469 7.22 -26.43 16.34
N SER A 470 6.57 -26.18 15.20
CA SER A 470 5.47 -27.00 14.71
C SER A 470 5.95 -28.29 14.05
N ALA A 471 5.10 -29.32 14.05
CA ALA A 471 5.36 -30.58 13.34
C ALA A 471 5.55 -30.38 11.82
N GLU A 472 4.94 -29.35 11.25
CA GLU A 472 5.06 -29.00 9.83
C GLU A 472 6.46 -28.44 9.52
N ALA A 473 6.92 -27.45 10.29
CA ALA A 473 8.27 -26.91 10.16
C ALA A 473 9.32 -27.99 10.40
N GLN A 474 9.08 -28.89 11.36
CA GLN A 474 9.93 -30.04 11.58
C GLN A 474 9.96 -30.98 10.37
N ALA A 475 8.82 -31.33 9.78
CA ALA A 475 8.76 -32.19 8.60
C ALA A 475 9.50 -31.58 7.39
N ILE A 476 9.35 -30.27 7.17
CA ILE A 476 10.10 -29.55 6.13
C ILE A 476 11.60 -29.55 6.46
N ALA A 477 11.99 -29.31 7.71
CA ALA A 477 13.38 -29.37 8.12
C ALA A 477 13.99 -30.76 7.90
N GLU A 478 13.26 -31.85 8.18
CA GLU A 478 13.72 -33.20 7.83
C GLU A 478 13.97 -33.33 6.32
N ASN A 479 13.07 -32.80 5.48
CA ASN A 479 13.26 -32.84 4.03
C ASN A 479 14.49 -32.02 3.61
N VAL A 480 14.65 -30.79 4.11
CA VAL A 480 15.80 -29.92 3.83
C VAL A 480 17.12 -30.60 4.18
N LEU A 481 17.18 -31.34 5.30
CA LEU A 481 18.36 -32.10 5.69
C LEU A 481 18.74 -33.17 4.65
N LEU A 482 17.76 -33.80 3.98
CA LEU A 482 18.02 -34.82 2.95
C LEU A 482 18.67 -34.23 1.70
N TYR A 483 18.42 -32.95 1.41
CA TYR A 483 18.99 -32.24 0.26
C TYR A 483 20.40 -31.69 0.52
N GLN A 484 20.95 -31.84 1.73
CA GLN A 484 22.31 -31.40 2.01
C GLN A 484 23.32 -32.39 1.43
N SER A 485 24.17 -31.94 0.51
CA SER A 485 25.23 -32.75 -0.10
C SER A 485 26.29 -33.17 0.91
N THR A 486 27.22 -34.03 0.49
CA THR A 486 28.32 -34.49 1.36
C THR A 486 29.27 -33.35 1.76
N GLU A 487 29.46 -32.38 0.86
CA GLU A 487 30.27 -31.18 1.07
C GLU A 487 29.58 -30.16 1.98
N GLY A 488 28.25 -30.24 2.15
CA GLY A 488 27.49 -29.40 3.10
C GLY A 488 26.57 -28.37 2.47
N ALA A 489 26.42 -28.35 1.14
CA ALA A 489 25.62 -27.37 0.41
C ALA A 489 24.28 -27.91 -0.09
N TRP A 490 23.48 -27.03 -0.70
CA TRP A 490 22.15 -27.35 -1.22
C TRP A 490 21.97 -26.90 -2.68
N PRO A 491 21.02 -27.53 -3.40
CA PRO A 491 20.65 -27.13 -4.74
C PRO A 491 19.80 -25.85 -4.77
N LYS A 492 19.76 -25.23 -5.95
CA LYS A 492 18.82 -24.16 -6.29
C LYS A 492 17.57 -24.69 -6.99
N ASN A 493 16.49 -23.91 -6.98
CA ASN A 493 15.25 -24.19 -7.74
C ASN A 493 14.61 -25.57 -7.44
N VAL A 494 14.86 -26.14 -6.26
CA VAL A 494 14.28 -27.42 -5.82
C VAL A 494 13.27 -27.15 -4.71
N ASP A 495 12.07 -27.72 -4.83
CA ASP A 495 11.06 -27.64 -3.78
C ASP A 495 11.37 -28.63 -2.65
N MET A 496 11.97 -28.14 -1.55
CA MET A 496 12.33 -28.96 -0.39
C MET A 496 11.17 -29.17 0.59
N ASN A 497 9.95 -28.80 0.23
CA ASN A 497 8.77 -29.02 1.06
C ASN A 497 8.33 -30.50 1.14
N SER A 498 8.67 -31.29 0.13
CA SER A 498 8.27 -32.70 0.03
C SER A 498 9.48 -33.64 0.08
N PRO A 499 9.29 -34.89 0.56
CA PRO A 499 10.34 -35.89 0.56
C PRO A 499 10.89 -36.11 -0.85
N ALA A 500 12.21 -36.13 -0.97
CA ALA A 500 12.89 -36.35 -2.24
C ALA A 500 12.67 -37.77 -2.76
N THR A 501 12.55 -37.95 -4.07
CA THR A 501 12.63 -39.30 -4.66
C THR A 501 14.08 -39.79 -4.62
N PRO A 502 14.33 -41.11 -4.65
CA PRO A 502 15.69 -41.67 -4.69
C PRO A 502 16.54 -41.10 -5.83
N GLU A 503 15.93 -40.76 -6.96
CA GLU A 503 16.60 -40.18 -8.12
C GLU A 503 17.06 -38.75 -7.85
N VAL A 504 16.23 -37.94 -7.19
CA VAL A 504 16.59 -36.56 -6.80
C VAL A 504 17.70 -36.58 -5.76
N LEU A 505 17.63 -37.48 -4.77
CA LEU A 505 18.71 -37.64 -3.79
C LEU A 505 20.00 -38.11 -4.44
N ALA A 506 19.94 -39.03 -5.40
CA ALA A 506 21.12 -39.46 -6.16
C ALA A 506 21.77 -38.29 -6.94
N GLN A 507 20.97 -37.37 -7.48
CA GLN A 507 21.48 -36.19 -8.19
C GLN A 507 22.08 -35.13 -7.25
N VAL A 508 21.53 -34.98 -6.04
CA VAL A 508 21.94 -33.96 -5.07
C VAL A 508 23.13 -34.40 -4.23
N VAL A 509 23.25 -35.69 -3.92
CA VAL A 509 24.22 -36.23 -2.96
C VAL A 509 25.51 -36.76 -3.61
N ALA A 510 25.50 -37.14 -4.90
CA ALA A 510 26.55 -38.02 -5.45
C ALA A 510 27.88 -37.36 -5.85
N ASP A 511 27.92 -36.06 -6.21
CA ASP A 511 29.16 -35.45 -6.73
C ASP A 511 29.27 -33.92 -6.61
N GLY A 512 28.47 -33.29 -5.75
CA GLY A 512 28.51 -31.84 -5.51
C GLY A 512 28.11 -30.97 -6.72
N LYS A 513 27.70 -31.54 -7.86
CA LYS A 513 27.28 -30.76 -9.04
C LYS A 513 26.10 -29.84 -8.77
N ALA A 514 25.25 -30.20 -7.82
CA ALA A 514 24.07 -29.44 -7.44
C ALA A 514 24.39 -28.28 -6.48
N ASN A 515 25.56 -28.28 -5.83
CA ASN A 515 25.93 -27.32 -4.79
C ASN A 515 26.14 -25.92 -5.37
N THR A 516 25.37 -24.95 -4.89
CA THR A 516 25.33 -23.59 -5.46
C THR A 516 24.90 -22.57 -4.43
N ILE A 517 25.30 -21.32 -4.65
CA ILE A 517 24.78 -20.14 -3.92
C ILE A 517 23.80 -19.31 -4.76
N ASP A 518 23.66 -19.64 -6.06
CA ASP A 518 22.69 -19.04 -6.98
C ASP A 518 21.23 -19.34 -6.58
N ASN A 519 20.31 -18.40 -6.84
CA ASN A 519 18.87 -18.53 -6.58
C ASN A 519 18.55 -19.15 -5.21
N ASP A 520 19.03 -18.53 -4.13
CA ASP A 520 18.80 -18.95 -2.74
C ASP A 520 19.38 -20.33 -2.35
N GLY A 521 20.11 -20.98 -3.26
CA GLY A 521 20.81 -22.23 -2.98
C GLY A 521 21.76 -22.07 -1.80
N THR A 522 21.82 -23.07 -0.93
CA THR A 522 22.64 -23.09 0.30
C THR A 522 22.24 -22.06 1.36
N THR A 523 22.15 -20.77 1.04
CA THR A 523 21.94 -19.68 2.00
C THR A 523 20.56 -19.73 2.67
N VAL A 524 19.46 -19.94 1.91
CA VAL A 524 18.11 -20.07 2.49
C VAL A 524 17.97 -21.35 3.33
N PRO A 525 18.36 -22.54 2.84
CA PRO A 525 18.41 -23.76 3.67
C PRO A 525 19.17 -23.58 4.98
N MET A 526 20.34 -22.92 4.94
CA MET A 526 21.13 -22.63 6.14
C MET A 526 20.36 -21.73 7.11
N ARG A 527 19.84 -20.60 6.65
CA ARG A 527 19.07 -19.67 7.49
C ARG A 527 17.86 -20.36 8.12
N PHE A 528 17.16 -21.18 7.35
CA PHE A 528 16.02 -21.96 7.83
C PHE A 528 16.43 -22.94 8.94
N LEU A 529 17.52 -23.69 8.74
CA LEU A 529 18.03 -24.64 9.72
C LEU A 529 18.59 -23.96 10.98
N ALA A 530 19.13 -22.75 10.88
CA ALA A 530 19.52 -21.95 12.05
C ALA A 530 18.28 -21.58 12.89
N LEU A 531 17.21 -21.11 12.25
CA LEU A 531 15.94 -20.80 12.93
C LEU A 531 15.31 -22.04 13.57
N MET A 532 15.36 -23.19 12.88
CA MET A 532 14.93 -24.48 13.45
C MET A 532 15.80 -24.89 14.64
N ALA A 533 17.12 -24.69 14.56
CA ALA A 533 18.05 -24.99 15.65
C ALA A 533 17.79 -24.12 16.89
N ASP A 534 17.57 -22.82 16.70
CA ASP A 534 17.26 -21.87 17.77
C ASP A 534 15.91 -22.18 18.42
N ALA A 535 14.87 -22.43 17.61
CA ALA A 535 13.51 -22.67 18.11
C ALA A 535 13.34 -24.03 18.81
N THR A 536 14.06 -25.07 18.36
CA THR A 536 13.86 -26.46 18.85
C THR A 536 15.02 -27.01 19.67
N ASN A 537 16.18 -26.33 19.65
CA ASN A 537 17.43 -26.78 20.26
C ASN A 537 17.91 -28.17 19.78
N GLN A 538 17.45 -28.66 18.62
CA GLN A 538 17.81 -29.97 18.10
C GLN A 538 19.21 -29.97 17.45
N GLU A 539 20.06 -30.89 17.90
CA GLU A 539 21.48 -30.97 17.51
C GLU A 539 21.71 -31.25 16.02
N LYS A 540 20.79 -31.96 15.36
CA LYS A 540 20.92 -32.27 13.92
C LYS A 540 20.86 -31.03 13.03
N TYR A 541 20.05 -30.03 13.38
CA TYR A 541 19.94 -28.79 12.63
C TYR A 541 21.20 -27.94 12.80
N LYS A 542 21.73 -27.88 14.03
CA LYS A 542 23.03 -27.23 14.33
C LYS A 542 24.16 -27.83 13.52
N LYS A 543 24.28 -29.16 13.53
CA LYS A 543 25.31 -29.90 12.76
C LYS A 543 25.19 -29.65 11.26
N SER A 544 23.97 -29.66 10.72
CA SER A 544 23.74 -29.39 9.31
C SER A 544 24.09 -27.95 8.94
N PHE A 545 23.70 -26.97 9.76
CA PHE A 545 24.09 -25.57 9.58
C PHE A 545 25.62 -25.41 9.57
N VAL A 546 26.32 -26.02 10.55
CA VAL A 546 27.77 -25.96 10.65
C VAL A 546 28.46 -26.56 9.41
N ARG A 547 27.95 -27.65 8.85
CA ARG A 547 28.45 -28.20 7.57
C ARG A 547 28.28 -27.22 6.41
N GLY A 548 27.15 -26.51 6.35
CA GLY A 548 26.94 -25.44 5.37
C GLY A 548 27.91 -24.28 5.55
N LEU A 549 28.22 -23.94 6.79
CA LEU A 549 29.19 -22.88 7.10
C LEU A 549 30.62 -23.29 6.68
N ASP A 550 31.02 -24.52 7.00
CA ASP A 550 32.31 -25.07 6.57
C ASP A 550 32.41 -25.17 5.03
N TYR A 551 31.30 -25.46 4.33
CA TYR A 551 31.21 -25.39 2.87
C TYR A 551 31.47 -23.96 2.34
N LEU A 552 30.80 -22.95 2.90
CA LEU A 552 30.97 -21.56 2.46
C LEU A 552 32.41 -21.07 2.67
N PHE A 553 33.07 -21.50 3.75
CA PHE A 553 34.49 -21.21 3.97
C PHE A 553 35.39 -21.89 2.95
N ALA A 554 35.11 -23.16 2.61
CA ALA A 554 35.88 -23.89 1.60
C ALA A 554 35.68 -23.33 0.18
N ALA A 555 34.50 -22.77 -0.11
CA ALA A 555 34.18 -22.20 -1.41
C ALA A 555 34.79 -20.80 -1.64
N GLN A 556 35.17 -20.07 -0.58
CA GLN A 556 35.71 -18.73 -0.70
C GLN A 556 37.11 -18.76 -1.32
N TYR A 557 37.32 -18.04 -2.42
CA TYR A 557 38.63 -17.87 -3.04
C TYR A 557 39.61 -17.12 -2.16
N ASP A 558 40.91 -17.25 -2.43
CA ASP A 558 41.98 -16.52 -1.74
C ASP A 558 41.76 -15.00 -1.76
N ASN A 559 41.25 -14.47 -2.88
CA ASN A 559 40.92 -13.06 -3.08
C ASN A 559 39.62 -12.61 -2.37
N GLY A 560 38.90 -13.51 -1.70
CA GLY A 560 37.70 -13.21 -0.92
C GLY A 560 36.37 -13.34 -1.65
N GLY A 561 36.35 -13.57 -2.96
CA GLY A 561 35.12 -13.79 -3.73
C GLY A 561 34.56 -15.21 -3.60
N TRP A 562 33.32 -15.41 -4.06
CA TRP A 562 32.67 -16.73 -4.12
C TRP A 562 32.25 -17.12 -5.54
N PRO A 563 32.50 -18.38 -5.95
CA PRO A 563 31.97 -18.92 -7.20
C PRO A 563 30.46 -19.15 -7.12
N GLN A 564 29.78 -19.19 -8.26
CA GLN A 564 28.36 -19.56 -8.31
C GLN A 564 28.13 -21.02 -7.83
N PHE A 565 29.03 -21.93 -8.20
CA PHE A 565 29.00 -23.36 -7.85
C PHE A 565 30.33 -23.80 -7.22
N PHE A 566 30.26 -24.62 -6.16
CA PHE A 566 31.44 -25.24 -5.55
C PHE A 566 31.13 -26.70 -5.14
N PRO A 567 31.99 -27.71 -5.42
CA PRO A 567 33.29 -27.63 -6.09
C PRO A 567 33.23 -27.02 -7.49
N LEU A 568 34.34 -26.41 -7.90
CA LEU A 568 34.38 -25.65 -9.16
C LEU A 568 34.04 -26.54 -10.35
N ARG A 569 33.18 -26.01 -11.23
CA ARG A 569 32.90 -26.65 -12.51
C ARG A 569 34.04 -26.36 -13.49
N PRO A 570 34.46 -27.35 -14.31
CA PRO A 570 35.68 -27.23 -15.10
C PRO A 570 35.59 -26.27 -16.30
N ARG A 571 34.40 -25.79 -16.66
CA ARG A 571 34.17 -24.89 -17.81
C ARG A 571 32.98 -23.96 -17.56
N GLY A 572 33.05 -22.78 -18.15
CA GLY A 572 31.97 -21.79 -18.15
C GLY A 572 32.10 -20.76 -17.03
N TYR A 573 31.08 -19.91 -16.91
CA TYR A 573 31.08 -18.76 -16.00
C TYR A 573 30.88 -19.13 -14.52
N TYR A 574 30.67 -20.41 -14.20
CA TYR A 574 30.29 -20.87 -12.86
C TYR A 574 31.37 -20.66 -11.80
N SER A 575 32.63 -20.47 -12.20
CA SER A 575 33.75 -20.18 -11.31
C SER A 575 33.92 -18.69 -11.01
N HIS A 576 33.27 -17.80 -11.76
CA HIS A 576 33.40 -16.36 -11.56
C HIS A 576 32.91 -15.94 -10.17
N ILE A 577 33.49 -14.86 -9.66
CA ILE A 577 32.97 -14.13 -8.50
C ILE A 577 31.56 -13.65 -8.88
N THR A 578 30.54 -14.19 -8.21
CA THR A 578 29.15 -14.06 -8.68
C THR A 578 28.32 -13.18 -7.76
N TYR A 579 28.05 -11.95 -8.18
CA TYR A 579 27.08 -11.07 -7.54
C TYR A 579 25.66 -11.29 -8.06
N ASN A 580 25.50 -11.81 -9.28
CA ASN A 580 24.23 -12.08 -9.95
C ASN A 580 23.20 -12.75 -9.03
N ASP A 581 21.98 -12.20 -9.03
CA ASP A 581 20.84 -12.64 -8.23
C ASP A 581 21.21 -12.73 -6.73
N ASP A 582 21.98 -11.74 -6.25
CA ASP A 582 22.49 -11.59 -4.89
C ASP A 582 23.27 -12.81 -4.35
N ALA A 583 23.85 -13.66 -5.21
CA ALA A 583 24.47 -14.93 -4.79
C ALA A 583 25.58 -14.74 -3.74
N MET A 584 26.65 -14.00 -4.06
CA MET A 584 27.70 -13.67 -3.10
C MET A 584 27.18 -12.79 -1.95
N MET A 585 26.24 -11.88 -2.22
CA MET A 585 25.75 -10.96 -1.18
C MET A 585 24.95 -11.68 -0.09
N SER A 586 24.15 -12.68 -0.46
CA SER A 586 23.42 -13.53 0.47
C SER A 586 24.35 -14.29 1.43
N VAL A 587 25.50 -14.74 0.91
CA VAL A 587 26.57 -15.34 1.72
C VAL A 587 27.17 -14.31 2.67
N MET A 588 27.51 -13.12 2.16
CA MET A 588 28.11 -12.04 2.95
C MET A 588 27.22 -11.59 4.11
N PHE A 589 25.92 -11.40 3.88
CA PHE A 589 24.95 -11.07 4.94
C PHE A 589 24.85 -12.20 5.98
N LEU A 590 24.76 -13.46 5.53
CA LEU A 590 24.69 -14.61 6.44
C LEU A 590 25.93 -14.71 7.34
N LEU A 591 27.12 -14.58 6.75
CA LEU A 591 28.37 -14.66 7.52
C LEU A 591 28.54 -13.49 8.48
N ARG A 592 28.08 -12.28 8.13
CA ARG A 592 28.06 -11.13 9.05
C ARG A 592 27.17 -11.41 10.26
N GLU A 593 25.98 -11.95 10.06
CA GLU A 593 25.07 -12.29 11.15
C GLU A 593 25.63 -13.41 12.04
N VAL A 594 26.27 -14.43 11.43
CA VAL A 594 26.95 -15.50 12.17
C VAL A 594 28.10 -14.94 13.02
N ALA A 595 28.92 -14.06 12.45
CA ALA A 595 30.02 -13.41 13.16
C ALA A 595 29.54 -12.59 14.37
N ALA A 596 28.40 -11.91 14.25
CA ALA A 596 27.79 -11.18 15.36
C ALA A 596 27.33 -12.09 16.51
N GLY A 597 27.10 -13.38 16.24
CA GLY A 597 26.82 -14.40 17.26
C GLY A 597 25.50 -14.22 18.00
N GLN A 598 24.58 -13.43 17.45
CA GLN A 598 23.23 -13.22 17.98
C GLN A 598 22.28 -14.33 17.50
N ALA A 599 21.10 -14.44 18.12
CA ALA A 599 20.07 -15.37 17.65
C ALA A 599 19.73 -15.11 16.17
N PRO A 600 19.54 -16.15 15.33
CA PRO A 600 19.47 -17.58 15.69
C PRO A 600 20.83 -18.32 15.74
N TYR A 601 21.97 -17.62 15.65
CA TYR A 601 23.30 -18.23 15.49
C TYR A 601 24.09 -18.42 16.79
N THR A 602 23.44 -18.31 17.95
CA THR A 602 24.10 -18.42 19.27
C THR A 602 24.79 -19.76 19.51
N PHE A 603 24.41 -20.80 18.77
CA PHE A 603 24.99 -22.14 18.86
C PHE A 603 26.31 -22.31 18.07
N VAL A 604 26.72 -21.32 17.26
CA VAL A 604 27.96 -21.37 16.49
C VAL A 604 29.14 -21.06 17.40
N ASP A 605 30.17 -21.90 17.37
CA ASP A 605 31.36 -21.75 18.20
C ASP A 605 32.18 -20.50 17.81
N GLU A 606 32.91 -19.96 18.79
CA GLU A 606 33.72 -18.74 18.63
C GLU A 606 34.69 -18.82 17.45
N GLY A 607 35.40 -19.95 17.28
CA GLY A 607 36.36 -20.12 16.20
C GLY A 607 35.72 -20.05 14.81
N ARG A 608 34.47 -20.52 14.66
CA ARG A 608 33.70 -20.35 13.41
C ARG A 608 33.15 -18.95 13.22
N ARG A 609 32.77 -18.25 14.29
CA ARG A 609 32.36 -16.84 14.21
C ARG A 609 33.53 -15.96 13.78
N ASP A 610 34.73 -16.21 14.29
CA ASP A 610 35.95 -15.51 13.87
C ASP A 610 36.27 -15.77 12.40
N LYS A 611 36.14 -17.03 11.95
CA LYS A 611 36.28 -17.36 10.52
C LYS A 611 35.23 -16.67 9.66
N ALA A 612 34.00 -16.54 10.12
CA ALA A 612 32.95 -15.81 9.42
C ALA A 612 33.28 -14.32 9.32
N ALA A 613 33.77 -13.70 10.40
CA ALA A 613 34.23 -12.31 10.40
C ALA A 613 35.39 -12.08 9.41
N GLU A 614 36.38 -12.98 9.41
CA GLU A 614 37.51 -12.92 8.47
C GLU A 614 37.07 -13.14 7.02
N ALA A 615 36.14 -14.07 6.78
CA ALA A 615 35.57 -14.29 5.45
C ALA A 615 34.82 -13.04 4.94
N VAL A 616 34.03 -12.38 5.80
CA VAL A 616 33.38 -11.10 5.47
C VAL A 616 34.41 -10.02 5.17
N ARG A 617 35.47 -9.90 5.97
CA ARG A 617 36.54 -8.92 5.74
C ARG A 617 37.19 -9.12 4.36
N ARG A 618 37.51 -10.36 4.00
CA ARG A 618 38.06 -10.72 2.67
C ARG A 618 37.06 -10.47 1.55
N GLY A 619 35.77 -10.72 1.77
CA GLY A 619 34.73 -10.43 0.80
C GLY A 619 34.55 -8.93 0.54
N ILE A 620 34.70 -8.09 1.57
CA ILE A 620 34.74 -6.62 1.41
C ILE A 620 35.95 -6.21 0.57
N ASP A 621 37.14 -6.73 0.86
CA ASP A 621 38.34 -6.49 0.05
C ASP A 621 38.14 -6.90 -1.42
N CYS A 622 37.47 -8.02 -1.67
CA CYS A 622 37.06 -8.44 -3.01
C CYS A 622 36.13 -7.40 -3.67
N ILE A 623 35.08 -6.96 -2.97
CA ILE A 623 34.12 -5.94 -3.45
C ILE A 623 34.87 -4.66 -3.86
N LEU A 624 35.76 -4.16 -3.01
CA LEU A 624 36.50 -2.92 -3.32
C LEU A 624 37.42 -3.10 -4.55
N LYS A 625 38.04 -4.28 -4.71
CA LYS A 625 38.92 -4.58 -5.85
C LYS A 625 38.19 -4.85 -7.16
N THR A 626 36.94 -5.29 -7.11
CA THR A 626 36.10 -5.53 -8.29
C THR A 626 35.29 -4.30 -8.70
N GLN A 627 35.26 -3.23 -7.91
CA GLN A 627 34.54 -2.02 -8.29
C GLN A 627 35.13 -1.41 -9.56
N ILE A 628 34.29 -1.18 -10.56
CA ILE A 628 34.73 -0.74 -11.87
C ILE A 628 35.07 0.75 -11.80
N LYS A 629 36.24 1.10 -12.35
CA LYS A 629 36.72 2.48 -12.44
C LYS A 629 36.69 2.96 -13.89
N GLN A 630 36.01 4.07 -14.15
CA GLN A 630 35.93 4.72 -15.47
C GLN A 630 36.51 6.12 -15.38
N ASP A 631 37.51 6.43 -16.21
CA ASP A 631 38.17 7.74 -16.26
C ASP A 631 38.60 8.29 -14.89
N GLY A 632 39.13 7.40 -14.05
CA GLY A 632 39.57 7.77 -12.71
C GLY A 632 38.47 7.79 -11.64
N LYS A 633 37.19 7.60 -12.00
CA LYS A 633 36.03 7.63 -11.08
C LYS A 633 35.51 6.23 -10.78
N LEU A 634 35.22 5.97 -9.50
CA LEU A 634 34.54 4.74 -9.09
C LEU A 634 33.09 4.78 -9.58
N THR A 635 32.61 3.61 -10.02
CA THR A 635 31.24 3.42 -10.49
C THR A 635 30.58 2.32 -9.67
N VAL A 636 30.14 1.24 -10.31
CA VAL A 636 29.50 0.08 -9.68
C VAL A 636 30.20 -1.22 -10.08
N TRP A 637 29.52 -2.36 -9.95
CA TRP A 637 30.06 -3.69 -10.22
C TRP A 637 29.38 -4.36 -11.41
N CYS A 638 30.05 -5.34 -11.99
CA CYS A 638 29.42 -6.28 -12.92
C CYS A 638 28.64 -7.34 -12.13
N ALA A 639 27.65 -7.97 -12.76
CA ALA A 639 26.96 -9.11 -12.16
C ALA A 639 27.91 -10.30 -11.86
N GLN A 640 29.02 -10.39 -12.61
CA GLN A 640 30.09 -11.35 -12.34
C GLN A 640 31.46 -10.82 -12.75
N HIS A 641 32.48 -11.22 -12.00
CA HIS A 641 33.89 -10.89 -12.23
C HIS A 641 34.73 -12.15 -12.31
N ASP A 642 35.72 -12.17 -13.20
CA ASP A 642 36.67 -13.26 -13.32
C ASP A 642 37.45 -13.42 -12.00
N GLU A 643 37.53 -14.65 -11.50
CA GLU A 643 38.06 -14.98 -10.19
C GLU A 643 39.59 -14.84 -10.07
N VAL A 644 40.30 -14.64 -11.17
CA VAL A 644 41.75 -14.45 -11.19
C VAL A 644 42.11 -12.99 -11.45
N THR A 645 41.53 -12.42 -12.50
CA THR A 645 41.84 -11.07 -12.98
C THR A 645 41.00 -9.98 -12.32
N LEU A 646 39.89 -10.35 -11.67
CA LEU A 646 38.87 -9.45 -11.10
C LEU A 646 38.14 -8.58 -12.12
N ALA A 647 38.40 -8.79 -13.42
CA ALA A 647 37.75 -8.04 -14.49
C ALA A 647 36.29 -8.47 -14.65
N PRO A 648 35.39 -7.55 -15.08
CA PRO A 648 34.03 -7.91 -15.50
C PRO A 648 34.05 -9.05 -16.53
N ALA A 649 33.17 -10.04 -16.36
CA ALA A 649 33.18 -11.26 -17.17
C ALA A 649 31.80 -11.58 -17.77
N TRP A 650 31.80 -12.40 -18.83
CA TRP A 650 30.58 -12.93 -19.42
C TRP A 650 29.97 -14.01 -18.52
N ALA A 651 28.64 -14.05 -18.41
CA ALA A 651 27.91 -15.22 -17.92
C ALA A 651 27.23 -15.95 -19.08
N ARG A 652 25.90 -15.92 -19.12
CA ARG A 652 25.12 -16.46 -20.23
C ARG A 652 25.28 -15.58 -21.47
N ASN A 653 24.84 -16.06 -22.64
CA ASN A 653 24.92 -15.30 -23.89
C ASN A 653 24.28 -13.89 -23.82
N TYR A 654 23.34 -13.70 -22.89
CA TYR A 654 22.62 -12.44 -22.68
C TYR A 654 23.06 -11.70 -21.41
N GLU A 655 24.27 -11.99 -20.88
CA GLU A 655 24.83 -11.37 -19.67
C GLU A 655 26.30 -10.96 -19.90
N PRO A 656 26.53 -9.86 -20.66
CA PRO A 656 27.86 -9.36 -21.00
C PRO A 656 28.60 -8.71 -19.82
N PRO A 657 29.95 -8.56 -19.91
CA PRO A 657 30.73 -7.71 -19.02
C PRO A 657 30.23 -6.26 -19.05
N THR A 658 29.54 -5.84 -18.00
CA THR A 658 28.82 -4.56 -17.93
C THR A 658 28.85 -3.99 -16.52
N LEU A 659 28.41 -2.75 -16.36
CA LEU A 659 27.99 -2.21 -15.07
C LEU A 659 26.55 -2.66 -14.80
N SER A 660 26.30 -3.29 -13.66
CA SER A 660 24.98 -3.79 -13.31
C SER A 660 24.18 -2.79 -12.49
N GLY A 661 23.00 -2.42 -12.98
CA GLY A 661 22.06 -1.56 -12.25
C GLY A 661 21.29 -2.30 -11.15
N SER A 662 21.10 -3.62 -11.26
CA SER A 662 20.40 -4.43 -10.26
C SER A 662 21.34 -4.90 -9.14
N GLU A 663 22.39 -5.65 -9.49
CA GLU A 663 23.21 -6.39 -8.52
C GLU A 663 24.01 -5.44 -7.61
N SER A 664 24.32 -4.25 -8.11
CA SER A 664 25.10 -3.25 -7.37
C SER A 664 24.34 -2.66 -6.18
N VAL A 665 23.00 -2.71 -6.16
CA VAL A 665 22.20 -2.16 -5.06
C VAL A 665 22.43 -2.93 -3.76
N GLY A 666 22.48 -4.27 -3.82
CA GLY A 666 22.75 -5.13 -2.67
C GLY A 666 24.15 -4.89 -2.09
N ILE A 667 25.14 -4.69 -2.96
CA ILE A 667 26.53 -4.38 -2.57
C ILE A 667 26.61 -3.05 -1.82
N VAL A 668 26.01 -1.98 -2.37
CA VAL A 668 26.01 -0.66 -1.72
C VAL A 668 25.34 -0.71 -0.36
N ARG A 669 24.19 -1.39 -0.24
CA ARG A 669 23.50 -1.56 1.05
C ARG A 669 24.35 -2.31 2.07
N PHE A 670 25.06 -3.35 1.65
CA PHE A 670 25.95 -4.09 2.53
C PHE A 670 27.09 -3.22 3.07
N LEU A 671 27.72 -2.41 2.21
CA LEU A 671 28.79 -1.49 2.61
C LEU A 671 28.26 -0.36 3.53
N MET A 672 27.09 0.19 3.23
CA MET A 672 26.47 1.24 4.06
C MET A 672 26.06 0.78 5.45
N ASP A 673 25.87 -0.53 5.65
CA ASP A 673 25.52 -1.10 6.94
C ASP A 673 26.76 -1.34 7.83
N ILE A 674 27.98 -1.08 7.32
CA ILE A 674 29.20 -1.03 8.13
C ILE A 674 29.10 0.16 9.08
N GLU A 675 29.30 -0.08 10.38
CA GLU A 675 29.12 0.95 11.41
C GLU A 675 30.14 2.09 11.30
N ASP A 676 31.41 1.73 11.11
CA ASP A 676 32.53 2.66 10.95
C ASP A 676 33.27 2.38 9.64
N PRO A 677 32.73 2.83 8.48
CA PRO A 677 33.34 2.54 7.19
C PRO A 677 34.66 3.29 7.02
N THR A 678 35.65 2.60 6.45
CA THR A 678 36.94 3.14 6.03
C THR A 678 36.78 4.15 4.88
N PRO A 679 37.79 5.02 4.63
CA PRO A 679 37.75 5.96 3.51
C PRO A 679 37.54 5.29 2.15
N ASP A 680 38.09 4.09 1.93
CA ASP A 680 37.93 3.35 0.68
C ASP A 680 36.49 2.81 0.53
N GLU A 681 35.87 2.35 1.61
CA GLU A 681 34.45 1.93 1.61
C GLU A 681 33.50 3.11 1.40
N VAL A 682 33.78 4.26 2.01
CA VAL A 682 33.05 5.51 1.77
C VAL A 682 33.16 5.91 0.31
N ALA A 683 34.38 5.94 -0.25
CA ALA A 683 34.60 6.28 -1.65
C ALA A 683 33.87 5.29 -2.60
N ALA A 684 33.83 4.02 -2.25
CA ALA A 684 33.09 3.00 -3.00
C ALA A 684 31.58 3.26 -3.00
N ILE A 685 30.99 3.54 -1.83
CA ILE A 685 29.57 3.86 -1.67
C ILE A 685 29.22 5.13 -2.47
N GLU A 686 29.98 6.21 -2.27
CA GLU A 686 29.71 7.50 -2.91
C GLU A 686 29.89 7.44 -4.43
N GLY A 687 30.90 6.71 -4.92
CA GLY A 687 31.10 6.47 -6.35
C GLY A 687 29.93 5.73 -6.99
N ALA A 688 29.41 4.70 -6.32
CA ALA A 688 28.24 3.94 -6.79
C ALA A 688 26.96 4.79 -6.79
N VAL A 689 26.73 5.57 -5.74
CA VAL A 689 25.59 6.48 -5.65
C VAL A 689 25.64 7.55 -6.73
N ALA A 690 26.78 8.21 -6.90
CA ALA A 690 26.97 9.21 -7.95
C ALA A 690 26.75 8.61 -9.35
N TRP A 691 27.16 7.36 -9.57
CA TRP A 691 26.88 6.64 -10.80
C TRP A 691 25.38 6.40 -11.00
N PHE A 692 24.67 5.88 -9.98
CA PHE A 692 23.22 5.65 -10.06
C PHE A 692 22.43 6.93 -10.36
N GLU A 693 22.80 8.06 -9.73
CA GLU A 693 22.20 9.37 -10.01
C GLU A 693 22.44 9.80 -11.46
N ALA A 694 23.66 9.60 -11.98
CA ALA A 694 24.04 10.00 -13.33
C ALA A 694 23.36 9.17 -14.43
N VAL A 695 23.07 7.89 -14.18
CA VAL A 695 22.48 6.98 -15.18
C VAL A 695 20.98 6.76 -15.01
N ALA A 696 20.34 7.49 -14.10
CA ALA A 696 18.90 7.43 -13.87
C ALA A 696 18.13 7.83 -15.14
N ILE A 697 17.20 6.98 -15.55
CA ILE A 697 16.38 7.16 -16.74
C ILE A 697 15.05 7.74 -16.31
N HIS A 698 14.72 8.91 -16.84
CA HIS A 698 13.47 9.62 -16.57
C HIS A 698 12.58 9.65 -17.80
N GLY A 699 11.27 9.80 -17.58
CA GLY A 699 10.31 9.96 -18.66
C GLY A 699 9.98 8.68 -19.44
N LEU A 700 10.41 7.52 -18.95
CA LEU A 700 10.13 6.21 -19.53
C LEU A 700 9.49 5.30 -18.47
N ARG A 701 8.56 4.45 -18.89
CA ARG A 701 7.97 3.38 -18.07
C ARG A 701 8.24 2.04 -18.72
N TYR A 702 8.79 1.10 -17.96
CA TYR A 702 8.90 -0.30 -18.35
C TYR A 702 7.62 -1.04 -17.94
N GLN A 703 7.03 -1.79 -18.88
CA GLN A 703 5.78 -2.52 -18.67
C GLN A 703 5.93 -3.97 -19.13
N HIS A 704 5.42 -4.89 -18.32
CA HIS A 704 5.15 -6.25 -18.76
C HIS A 704 3.75 -6.32 -19.34
N ILE A 705 3.65 -6.67 -20.61
CA ILE A 705 2.39 -6.80 -21.34
C ILE A 705 2.21 -8.25 -21.82
N ARG A 706 1.01 -8.56 -22.30
CA ARG A 706 0.76 -9.76 -23.10
C ARG A 706 0.43 -9.36 -24.53
N THR A 707 0.96 -10.09 -25.51
CA THR A 707 0.57 -9.90 -26.91
C THR A 707 -0.89 -10.32 -27.14
N ALA A 708 -1.44 -10.06 -28.32
CA ALA A 708 -2.79 -10.50 -28.69
C ALA A 708 -2.96 -12.04 -28.56
N GLU A 709 -1.87 -12.80 -28.71
CA GLU A 709 -1.81 -14.25 -28.54
C GLU A 709 -1.56 -14.69 -27.08
N GLY A 710 -1.55 -13.76 -26.13
CA GLY A 710 -1.38 -14.03 -24.70
C GLY A 710 0.07 -14.27 -24.25
N LEU A 711 1.06 -14.04 -25.10
CA LEU A 711 2.47 -14.30 -24.80
C LEU A 711 3.12 -13.12 -24.05
N PRO A 712 3.99 -13.36 -23.06
CA PRO A 712 4.62 -12.29 -22.29
C PRO A 712 5.56 -11.46 -23.18
N ASP A 713 5.54 -10.15 -22.98
CA ASP A 713 6.45 -9.20 -23.62
C ASP A 713 6.82 -8.08 -22.62
N GLY A 714 8.01 -7.49 -22.78
CA GLY A 714 8.48 -6.35 -22.00
C GLY A 714 8.70 -5.18 -22.93
N VAL A 715 7.99 -4.07 -22.68
CA VAL A 715 8.03 -2.87 -23.51
C VAL A 715 8.37 -1.64 -22.70
N VAL A 716 9.00 -0.66 -23.35
CA VAL A 716 9.25 0.66 -22.77
C VAL A 716 8.38 1.67 -23.49
N VAL A 717 7.65 2.48 -22.73
CA VAL A 717 6.81 3.55 -23.26
C VAL A 717 7.24 4.90 -22.70
N VAL A 718 7.01 5.97 -23.47
CA VAL A 718 7.23 7.33 -23.00
C VAL A 718 6.16 7.69 -21.97
N ASP A 719 6.61 8.07 -20.78
CA ASP A 719 5.77 8.52 -19.68
C ASP A 719 6.54 9.56 -18.85
N PRO A 720 6.36 10.87 -19.13
CA PRO A 720 7.03 11.94 -18.40
C PRO A 720 6.78 11.95 -16.90
N SER A 721 5.74 11.25 -16.42
CA SER A 721 5.37 11.17 -15.00
C SER A 721 5.95 9.95 -14.28
N ALA A 722 6.58 9.03 -15.02
CA ALA A 722 7.17 7.83 -14.43
C ALA A 722 8.34 8.17 -13.50
N GLY A 723 8.41 7.44 -12.38
CA GLY A 723 9.58 7.47 -11.49
C GLY A 723 10.85 6.98 -12.21
N PRO A 724 12.03 7.21 -11.62
CA PRO A 724 13.30 6.87 -12.26
C PRO A 724 13.42 5.36 -12.49
N LEU A 725 14.00 5.00 -13.63
CA LEU A 725 14.35 3.64 -14.02
C LEU A 725 15.87 3.49 -14.18
N TRP A 726 16.33 2.25 -14.04
CA TRP A 726 17.70 1.84 -14.36
C TRP A 726 17.65 0.62 -15.25
N ALA A 727 18.57 0.54 -16.21
CA ALA A 727 18.79 -0.67 -16.98
C ALA A 727 19.53 -1.71 -16.13
N ARG A 728 19.30 -3.00 -16.41
CA ARG A 728 20.03 -4.06 -15.71
C ARG A 728 21.52 -4.05 -16.07
N PHE A 729 21.84 -3.66 -17.31
CA PHE A 729 23.19 -3.65 -17.86
C PHE A 729 23.49 -2.32 -18.54
N TYR A 730 24.67 -1.78 -18.26
CA TYR A 730 25.23 -0.59 -18.90
C TYR A 730 26.61 -0.88 -19.48
N GLU A 731 26.85 -0.41 -20.70
CA GLU A 731 28.15 -0.52 -21.37
C GLU A 731 29.26 0.20 -20.59
N ILE A 732 30.38 -0.50 -20.37
CA ILE A 732 31.54 0.07 -19.68
C ILE A 732 32.18 1.14 -20.59
N GLY A 733 32.43 2.32 -20.03
CA GLY A 733 32.98 3.49 -20.70
C GLY A 733 31.90 4.51 -21.09
N SER A 734 30.83 4.07 -21.76
CA SER A 734 29.77 4.97 -22.24
C SER A 734 28.62 5.17 -21.26
N ASN A 735 28.41 4.25 -20.32
CA ASN A 735 27.26 4.22 -19.42
C ASN A 735 25.90 4.19 -20.15
N ARG A 736 25.87 3.66 -21.36
CA ARG A 736 24.62 3.49 -22.13
C ARG A 736 23.93 2.19 -21.71
N PRO A 737 22.60 2.19 -21.50
CA PRO A 737 21.83 0.96 -21.39
C PRO A 737 22.11 0.01 -22.56
N VAL A 738 22.31 -1.27 -22.26
CA VAL A 738 22.50 -2.31 -23.28
C VAL A 738 21.58 -3.50 -23.05
N PHE A 739 21.17 -4.12 -24.15
CA PHE A 739 20.28 -5.28 -24.18
C PHE A 739 20.96 -6.37 -24.99
N THR A 740 20.84 -7.61 -24.56
CA THR A 740 21.48 -8.74 -25.26
C THR A 740 20.51 -9.90 -25.31
N GLY A 741 20.35 -10.47 -26.49
CA GLY A 741 19.54 -11.66 -26.74
C GLY A 741 20.36 -12.95 -26.61
N ARG A 742 19.77 -14.08 -27.03
CA ARG A 742 20.46 -15.37 -27.11
C ARG A 742 21.59 -15.41 -28.14
N ASP A 743 21.58 -14.48 -29.09
CA ASP A 743 22.56 -14.31 -30.15
C ASP A 743 23.91 -13.73 -29.68
N ARG A 744 23.97 -13.26 -28.42
CA ARG A 744 25.18 -12.67 -27.81
C ARG A 744 25.61 -11.35 -28.45
N VAL A 745 24.68 -10.63 -29.07
CA VAL A 745 24.93 -9.32 -29.68
C VAL A 745 24.42 -8.22 -28.76
N ILE A 746 25.21 -7.14 -28.62
CA ILE A 746 24.84 -5.94 -27.87
C ILE A 746 23.92 -5.08 -28.72
N HIS A 747 22.74 -4.81 -28.18
CA HIS A 747 21.70 -3.93 -28.68
C HIS A 747 21.55 -2.72 -27.75
N TYR A 748 21.01 -1.62 -28.29
CA TYR A 748 20.83 -0.37 -27.54
C TYR A 748 19.37 0.03 -27.37
N SER A 749 18.45 -0.79 -27.89
CA SER A 749 17.03 -0.70 -27.59
C SER A 749 16.44 -2.07 -27.25
N LEU A 750 15.46 -2.08 -26.34
CA LEU A 750 14.85 -3.33 -25.85
C LEU A 750 14.04 -4.06 -26.92
N ASP A 751 13.50 -3.34 -27.90
CA ASP A 751 12.73 -3.91 -29.00
C ASP A 751 13.61 -4.60 -30.07
N GLU A 752 14.93 -4.39 -30.03
CA GLU A 752 15.91 -5.04 -30.91
C GLU A 752 16.20 -6.49 -30.50
N ILE A 753 15.87 -6.90 -29.27
CA ILE A 753 16.05 -8.29 -28.80
C ILE A 753 14.75 -9.10 -28.90
N GLU A 754 14.87 -10.43 -28.89
CA GLU A 754 13.75 -11.33 -29.07
C GLU A 754 12.71 -11.22 -27.94
N ARG A 755 11.41 -11.26 -28.30
CA ARG A 755 10.26 -11.21 -27.36
C ARG A 755 10.43 -12.13 -26.16
N GLU A 756 10.90 -13.35 -26.41
CA GLU A 756 11.10 -14.36 -25.37
C GLU A 756 12.06 -13.89 -24.26
N ARG A 757 13.08 -13.10 -24.60
CA ARG A 757 14.00 -12.52 -23.62
C ARG A 757 13.41 -11.30 -22.94
N ARG A 758 12.93 -10.30 -23.70
CA ARG A 758 12.38 -9.07 -23.11
C ARG A 758 11.11 -9.32 -22.27
N GLY A 759 10.34 -10.36 -22.57
CA GLY A 759 9.18 -10.80 -21.78
C GLY A 759 9.50 -11.75 -20.62
N GLY A 760 10.67 -12.43 -20.66
CA GLY A 760 11.06 -13.43 -19.67
C GLY A 760 12.21 -13.03 -18.75
N TYR A 761 12.78 -11.84 -18.93
CA TYR A 761 13.93 -11.33 -18.19
C TYR A 761 13.78 -9.82 -17.96
N ALA A 762 14.01 -9.38 -16.73
CA ALA A 762 13.89 -7.96 -16.36
C ALA A 762 15.14 -7.20 -16.81
N PHE A 763 15.01 -6.38 -17.86
CA PHE A 763 16.08 -5.51 -18.36
C PHE A 763 16.02 -4.09 -17.80
N TYR A 764 14.90 -3.70 -17.20
CA TYR A 764 14.71 -2.42 -16.52
C TYR A 764 14.05 -2.62 -15.16
N GLY A 765 14.37 -1.76 -14.21
CA GLY A 765 13.77 -1.76 -12.88
C GLY A 765 14.00 -0.45 -12.15
N ASN A 766 13.30 -0.29 -11.03
CA ASN A 766 13.44 0.85 -10.13
C ASN A 766 14.40 0.56 -8.96
N TRP A 767 15.35 -0.37 -9.15
CA TRP A 767 16.16 -0.97 -8.08
C TRP A 767 16.86 0.04 -7.17
N ALA A 768 17.43 1.10 -7.73
CA ALA A 768 18.16 2.13 -6.98
C ALA A 768 17.27 3.25 -6.42
N ALA A 769 15.96 3.29 -6.74
CA ALA A 769 15.09 4.40 -6.35
C ALA A 769 15.03 4.60 -4.82
N SER A 770 14.84 3.52 -4.07
CA SER A 770 14.78 3.60 -2.60
C SER A 770 16.15 3.78 -1.96
N LEU A 771 17.21 3.23 -2.57
CA LEU A 771 18.59 3.46 -2.15
C LEU A 771 18.91 4.96 -2.16
N LEU A 772 18.61 5.64 -3.27
CA LEU A 772 18.86 7.08 -3.43
C LEU A 772 17.91 7.96 -2.60
N ALA A 773 16.62 7.62 -2.57
CA ALA A 773 15.62 8.46 -1.91
C ALA A 773 15.58 8.31 -0.38
N LYS A 774 16.05 7.18 0.18
CA LYS A 774 15.89 6.86 1.60
C LYS A 774 17.17 6.40 2.26
N ASP A 775 17.79 5.33 1.74
CA ASP A 775 18.88 4.65 2.44
C ASP A 775 20.13 5.55 2.52
N TYR A 776 20.52 6.16 1.39
CA TYR A 776 21.72 6.99 1.31
C TYR A 776 21.61 8.31 2.08
N PRO A 777 20.53 9.10 1.97
CA PRO A 777 20.35 10.28 2.82
C PRO A 777 20.43 9.95 4.32
N ARG A 778 19.87 8.81 4.75
CA ARG A 778 19.95 8.35 6.14
C ARG A 778 21.38 8.01 6.55
N TRP A 779 22.12 7.29 5.70
CA TRP A 779 23.52 6.95 5.95
C TRP A 779 24.41 8.19 6.01
N GLN A 780 24.23 9.15 5.08
CA GLN A 780 24.94 10.43 5.11
C GLN A 780 24.63 11.20 6.40
N ALA A 781 23.37 11.25 6.84
CA ALA A 781 23.00 11.92 8.08
C ALA A 781 23.68 11.29 9.30
N LYS A 782 23.83 9.95 9.32
CA LYS A 782 24.52 9.22 10.39
C LYS A 782 26.03 9.54 10.45
N HIS A 783 26.69 9.74 9.31
CA HIS A 783 28.16 9.91 9.26
C HIS A 783 28.64 11.35 9.09
N LYS A 784 27.76 12.30 8.74
CA LYS A 784 28.05 13.75 8.78
C LYS A 784 28.13 14.30 10.21
N THR A 785 27.46 13.68 11.18
CA THR A 785 27.53 14.05 12.60
C THR A 785 28.81 13.55 13.29
N SER A 786 29.50 12.57 12.71
CA SER A 786 30.74 11.98 13.23
C SER A 786 32.02 12.73 12.81
N THR A 787 31.91 13.69 11.89
CA THR A 787 33.04 14.43 11.28
C THR A 787 33.13 15.91 11.65
N SER A 788 32.35 16.37 12.64
CA SER A 788 32.62 17.67 13.28
C SER A 788 33.73 17.50 14.34
N PRO A 789 34.87 18.21 14.22
CA PRO A 789 35.93 18.21 15.23
C PRO A 789 35.49 18.77 16.58
#